data_AF-A0A8S4PQC0-F1
#
_entry.id   AF-A0A8S4PQC0-F1
#
_cell.length_a   1.000
_cell.length_b   1.000
_cell.length_c   1.000
_cell.angle_alpha   90.00
_cell.angle_beta   90.00
_cell.angle_gamma   90.00
#
_symmetry.space_group_name_H-M   'P 1'
#
loop_
_entity.id
_entity.type
_entity.pdbx_description
1 polymer ?
#
loop_
_entity_poly.entity_id
_entity_poly.type
_entity_poly.pdbx_seq_one_letter_code
_entity_poly.pdbx_strand_id
1 'polypeptide(L)'
;NMAAPMDDQNFVENQVIFFCNSEFGEDVKSLGKVRNFYTKALATKKSLEDQLSFVQTEAPTKLNKAVREAEEATTRISQLSKEQDVISVKVNEKVEEIEPVVKRITHLTSQINELEHYTNYLTCLSKVEELSSEIQSALIINSVQRSVDHFSEMVDLMTSLNDSKCANLKSFLRETVLFWYKILRDKLSGEFDEVLKALNWPFIVTTVKSLQQKESPEQLNVKLETLLIQLLEIQLPFEVCPEPRPQHPTLASLPDWRPLPLPMSIMVKPIKKRFRFHFYGKKQTNSIDKPEWFFTQVLSWIRDHTDFLVKKIQPVLDRSNYTHIDAKSEFSRAMVMLVMEKLVTDIPELMFDEHQFSHMVDEALLFDQELRGSYGYPSAFPGCLHVLTEEEPFKKWILVERKFALEKVDMMLTSNTAWEFQYKEVSDVDDMKVPECGESFVTLAHTITDRYKPLPYPHHKLRFLDVQLELFDDFRIRLLQVMKEEAHNPLGERFCAILNTVHYIAEVLTEWSDLLFFLQLQYHKTEEKKLHSNHDDSIATSTPVPSISSPTMPRLRSSISITESLRLDSPNASMEIDDPDDVIGSIEESVFDDILKLFQRMKDEMLANLIDYISTDVKSRSKPYRKDRWSVIPPSKEFSSLGLSNSACEMFLILKERLHDVKLLLTNPYEPVQ
;
A
#
# COMPACT_ATOMS: atom_id res chain seq x y z
N ASN A 1 -103.89 -24.15 17.02
CA ASN A 1 -104.50 -23.39 15.91
C ASN A 1 -103.66 -23.54 14.65
N MET A 2 -103.85 -24.64 13.93
CA MET A 2 -103.65 -24.67 12.49
C MET A 2 -105.06 -24.73 11.89
N ALA A 3 -105.43 -23.70 11.15
CA ALA A 3 -106.44 -23.84 10.11
C ALA A 3 -105.79 -24.61 8.95
N ALA A 4 -106.49 -25.63 8.47
CA ALA A 4 -106.07 -26.49 7.37
C ALA A 4 -106.12 -25.75 6.02
N PRO A 5 -105.29 -26.13 5.04
CA PRO A 5 -105.70 -26.11 3.64
C PRO A 5 -106.31 -27.46 3.27
N MET A 6 -107.54 -27.39 2.75
CA MET A 6 -108.21 -28.46 2.02
C MET A 6 -107.45 -28.83 0.74
N ASP A 7 -107.61 -30.11 0.36
CA ASP A 7 -107.69 -30.61 -1.03
C ASP A 7 -106.43 -30.66 -1.90
N ASP A 8 -105.33 -31.21 -1.38
CA ASP A 8 -104.18 -31.63 -2.22
C ASP A 8 -104.45 -32.96 -2.96
N GLN A 9 -105.38 -33.77 -2.46
CA GLN A 9 -105.72 -35.06 -3.08
C GLN A 9 -106.42 -34.87 -4.42
N ASN A 10 -107.30 -33.87 -4.52
CA ASN A 10 -107.92 -33.45 -5.78
C ASN A 10 -106.89 -32.88 -6.76
N PHE A 11 -105.83 -32.21 -6.30
CA PHE A 11 -104.79 -31.68 -7.18
C PHE A 11 -103.93 -32.80 -7.80
N VAL A 12 -103.53 -33.77 -6.97
CA VAL A 12 -102.75 -34.93 -7.43
C VAL A 12 -103.58 -35.82 -8.35
N GLU A 13 -104.84 -36.11 -8.01
CA GLU A 13 -105.73 -36.86 -8.92
C GLU A 13 -105.96 -36.13 -10.23
N ASN A 14 -106.26 -34.83 -10.19
CA ASN A 14 -106.47 -34.05 -11.42
C ASN A 14 -105.19 -33.94 -12.27
N GLN A 15 -104.01 -33.86 -11.66
CA GLN A 15 -102.74 -33.92 -12.39
C GLN A 15 -102.52 -35.29 -13.04
N VAL A 16 -102.77 -36.39 -12.33
CA VAL A 16 -102.60 -37.74 -12.87
C VAL A 16 -103.59 -37.98 -14.01
N ILE A 17 -104.84 -37.56 -13.85
CA ILE A 17 -105.88 -37.65 -14.89
C ILE A 17 -105.50 -36.78 -16.09
N PHE A 18 -105.10 -35.52 -15.90
CA PHE A 18 -104.67 -34.64 -16.99
C PHE A 18 -103.45 -35.20 -17.73
N PHE A 19 -102.47 -35.70 -16.98
CA PHE A 19 -101.25 -36.27 -17.51
C PHE A 19 -101.53 -37.55 -18.33
N CYS A 20 -102.35 -38.47 -17.81
CA CYS A 20 -102.80 -39.66 -18.53
C CYS A 20 -103.65 -39.32 -19.77
N ASN A 21 -104.61 -38.40 -19.65
CA ASN A 21 -105.47 -38.00 -20.76
C ASN A 21 -104.67 -37.29 -21.87
N SER A 22 -103.66 -36.49 -21.52
CA SER A 22 -102.80 -35.79 -22.50
C SER A 22 -101.95 -36.74 -23.35
N GLU A 23 -101.53 -37.87 -22.79
CA GLU A 23 -100.65 -38.83 -23.45
C GLU A 23 -101.42 -39.88 -24.27
N PHE A 24 -102.57 -40.32 -23.75
CA PHE A 24 -103.35 -41.39 -24.38
C PHE A 24 -104.54 -40.89 -25.19
N GLY A 25 -105.05 -39.68 -24.93
CA GLY A 25 -106.22 -39.13 -25.62
C GLY A 25 -107.46 -40.04 -25.55
N GLU A 26 -108.49 -39.72 -26.34
CA GLU A 26 -109.76 -40.46 -26.35
C GLU A 26 -109.76 -41.73 -27.23
N ASP A 27 -108.68 -42.00 -27.98
CA ASP A 27 -108.62 -43.10 -28.96
C ASP A 27 -107.87 -44.34 -28.41
N VAL A 28 -108.54 -45.48 -28.34
CA VAL A 28 -108.00 -46.75 -27.85
C VAL A 28 -106.79 -47.25 -28.66
N LYS A 29 -106.63 -46.87 -29.94
CA LYS A 29 -105.44 -47.23 -30.73
C LYS A 29 -104.15 -46.53 -30.26
N SER A 30 -104.31 -45.51 -29.43
CA SER A 30 -103.27 -44.74 -28.78
C SER A 30 -102.57 -45.51 -27.63
N LEU A 31 -103.15 -46.64 -27.18
CA LEU A 31 -102.58 -47.53 -26.14
C LEU A 31 -101.18 -48.08 -26.45
N GLY A 32 -100.71 -48.01 -27.71
CA GLY A 32 -99.33 -48.34 -28.06
C GLY A 32 -98.29 -47.43 -27.37
N LYS A 33 -98.65 -46.19 -27.01
CA LYS A 33 -97.78 -45.22 -26.33
C LYS A 33 -97.55 -45.54 -24.84
N VAL A 34 -98.41 -46.38 -24.23
CA VAL A 34 -98.41 -46.69 -22.79
C VAL A 34 -97.08 -47.28 -22.34
N ARG A 35 -96.43 -48.05 -23.20
CA ARG A 35 -95.16 -48.68 -22.88
C ARG A 35 -94.04 -47.65 -22.68
N ASN A 36 -93.94 -46.65 -23.57
CA ASN A 36 -92.93 -45.59 -23.47
C ASN A 36 -93.18 -44.68 -22.26
N PHE A 37 -94.45 -44.32 -22.03
CA PHE A 37 -94.88 -43.55 -20.88
C PHE A 37 -94.56 -44.25 -19.55
N TYR A 38 -94.87 -45.55 -19.44
CA TYR A 38 -94.55 -46.36 -18.28
C TYR A 38 -93.05 -46.37 -17.99
N THR A 39 -92.19 -46.58 -19.00
CA THR A 39 -90.73 -46.52 -18.81
C THR A 39 -90.23 -45.16 -18.36
N LYS A 40 -90.80 -44.07 -18.88
CA LYS A 40 -90.37 -42.72 -18.52
C LYS A 40 -90.78 -42.37 -17.08
N ALA A 41 -92.02 -42.70 -16.69
CA ALA A 41 -92.51 -42.52 -15.33
C ALA A 41 -91.76 -43.41 -14.32
N LEU A 42 -91.41 -44.66 -14.69
CA LEU A 42 -90.60 -45.54 -13.85
C LEU A 42 -89.20 -44.97 -13.60
N ALA A 43 -88.57 -44.38 -14.62
CA ALA A 43 -87.24 -43.80 -14.50
C ALA A 43 -87.24 -42.58 -13.57
N THR A 44 -88.22 -41.69 -13.70
CA THR A 44 -88.36 -40.51 -12.83
C THR A 44 -88.67 -40.90 -11.38
N LYS A 45 -89.57 -41.87 -11.18
CA LYS A 45 -89.87 -42.43 -9.85
C LYS A 45 -88.60 -43.01 -9.21
N LYS A 46 -87.86 -43.83 -9.95
CA LYS A 46 -86.62 -44.45 -9.46
C LYS A 46 -85.57 -43.40 -9.07
N SER A 47 -85.40 -42.34 -9.88
CA SER A 47 -84.44 -41.27 -9.56
C SER A 47 -84.79 -40.48 -8.29
N LEU A 48 -86.08 -40.23 -8.04
CA LEU A 48 -86.55 -39.53 -6.83
C LEU A 48 -86.49 -40.45 -5.61
N GLU A 49 -86.82 -41.74 -5.75
CA GLU A 49 -86.66 -42.75 -4.70
C GLU A 49 -85.18 -42.93 -4.31
N ASP A 50 -84.27 -42.92 -5.28
CA ASP A 50 -82.82 -43.02 -5.04
C ASP A 50 -82.31 -41.80 -4.26
N GLN A 51 -82.71 -40.56 -4.61
CA GLN A 51 -82.32 -39.35 -3.89
C GLN A 51 -82.93 -39.25 -2.48
N LEU A 52 -84.20 -39.64 -2.33
CA LEU A 52 -84.88 -39.66 -1.02
C LEU A 52 -84.25 -40.69 -0.09
N SER A 53 -83.85 -41.86 -0.63
CA SER A 53 -83.20 -42.92 0.17
C SER A 53 -81.83 -42.50 0.70
N PHE A 54 -81.03 -41.76 -0.08
CA PHE A 54 -79.74 -41.21 0.36
C PHE A 54 -79.90 -40.21 1.51
N VAL A 55 -80.88 -39.30 1.42
CA VAL A 55 -81.15 -38.28 2.45
C VAL A 55 -81.80 -38.87 3.70
N GLN A 56 -82.67 -39.89 3.58
CA GLN A 56 -83.31 -40.53 4.74
C GLN A 56 -82.40 -41.51 5.48
N THR A 57 -81.47 -42.19 4.80
CA THR A 57 -80.66 -43.24 5.44
C THR A 57 -79.18 -42.90 5.62
N GLU A 58 -78.55 -42.18 4.70
CA GLU A 58 -77.09 -42.00 4.70
C GLU A 58 -76.63 -40.67 5.32
N ALA A 59 -77.41 -39.60 5.16
CA ALA A 59 -77.08 -38.29 5.73
C ALA A 59 -77.15 -38.25 7.28
N PRO A 60 -78.20 -38.78 7.95
CA PRO A 60 -78.29 -38.77 9.41
C PRO A 60 -77.28 -39.72 10.04
N THR A 61 -76.97 -40.84 9.38
CA THR A 61 -76.00 -41.83 9.88
C THR A 61 -74.57 -41.31 9.77
N LYS A 62 -74.20 -40.62 8.67
CA LYS A 62 -72.91 -39.94 8.55
C LYS A 62 -72.78 -38.78 9.53
N LEU A 63 -73.83 -37.97 9.73
CA LEU A 63 -73.81 -36.88 10.70
C LEU A 63 -73.71 -37.40 12.14
N ASN A 64 -74.50 -38.40 12.53
CA ASN A 64 -74.41 -39.01 13.86
C ASN A 64 -73.08 -39.74 14.08
N LYS A 65 -72.52 -40.36 13.04
CA LYS A 65 -71.18 -40.95 13.11
C LYS A 65 -70.11 -39.87 13.31
N ALA A 66 -70.17 -38.76 12.56
CA ALA A 66 -69.24 -37.65 12.73
C ALA A 66 -69.38 -36.95 14.09
N VAL A 67 -70.61 -36.80 14.61
CA VAL A 67 -70.86 -36.27 15.97
C VAL A 67 -70.31 -37.22 17.02
N ARG A 68 -70.57 -38.54 16.90
CA ARG A 68 -70.04 -39.54 17.83
C ARG A 68 -68.51 -39.60 17.79
N GLU A 69 -67.90 -39.55 16.61
CA GLU A 69 -66.45 -39.48 16.46
C GLU A 69 -65.87 -38.19 17.05
N ALA A 70 -66.56 -37.05 16.92
CA ALA A 70 -66.17 -35.79 17.53
C ALA A 70 -66.31 -35.82 19.07
N GLU A 71 -67.36 -36.44 19.61
CA GLU A 71 -67.57 -36.65 21.05
C GLU A 71 -66.51 -37.61 21.63
N GLU A 72 -66.23 -38.72 20.94
CA GLU A 72 -65.18 -39.67 21.30
C GLU A 72 -63.80 -38.98 21.26
N ALA A 73 -63.50 -38.19 20.22
CA ALA A 73 -62.27 -37.43 20.11
C ALA A 73 -62.14 -36.38 21.22
N THR A 74 -63.22 -35.65 21.53
CA THR A 74 -63.24 -34.64 22.60
C THR A 74 -63.03 -35.29 23.97
N THR A 75 -63.63 -36.45 24.19
CA THR A 75 -63.45 -37.23 25.42
C THR A 75 -62.00 -37.72 25.54
N ARG A 76 -61.42 -38.19 24.44
CA ARG A 76 -60.03 -38.66 24.38
C ARG A 76 -59.03 -37.51 24.58
N ILE A 77 -59.26 -36.35 23.98
CA ILE A 77 -58.46 -35.13 24.22
C ILE A 77 -58.54 -34.72 25.68
N SER A 78 -59.75 -34.72 26.27
CA SER A 78 -59.94 -34.39 27.69
C SER A 78 -59.23 -35.39 28.62
N GLN A 79 -59.21 -36.68 28.27
CA GLN A 79 -58.46 -37.69 29.00
C GLN A 79 -56.95 -37.48 28.87
N LEU A 80 -56.44 -37.27 27.64
CA LEU A 80 -55.02 -37.02 27.40
C LEU A 80 -54.54 -35.73 28.08
N SER A 81 -55.36 -34.68 28.13
CA SER A 81 -55.06 -33.45 28.87
C SER A 81 -54.92 -33.73 30.37
N LYS A 82 -55.81 -34.54 30.95
CA LYS A 82 -55.70 -34.95 32.36
C LYS A 82 -54.46 -35.80 32.62
N GLU A 83 -54.14 -36.73 31.71
CA GLU A 83 -52.93 -37.54 31.81
C GLU A 83 -51.66 -36.66 31.70
N GLN A 84 -51.65 -35.68 30.80
CA GLN A 84 -50.58 -34.68 30.69
C GLN A 84 -50.42 -33.88 31.98
N ASP A 85 -51.52 -33.39 32.57
CA ASP A 85 -51.47 -32.63 33.82
C ASP A 85 -50.88 -33.48 34.95
N VAL A 86 -51.31 -34.74 35.07
CA VAL A 86 -50.79 -35.68 36.07
C VAL A 86 -49.30 -35.96 35.85
N ILE A 87 -48.87 -36.15 34.59
CA ILE A 87 -47.45 -36.35 34.27
C ILE A 87 -46.66 -35.08 34.57
N SER A 88 -47.17 -33.91 34.23
CA SER A 88 -46.51 -32.62 34.49
C SER A 88 -46.31 -32.37 35.98
N VAL A 89 -47.30 -32.69 36.81
CA VAL A 89 -47.17 -32.61 38.27
C VAL A 89 -46.10 -33.58 38.77
N LYS A 90 -46.13 -34.85 38.33
CA LYS A 90 -45.10 -35.85 38.71
C LYS A 90 -43.69 -35.44 38.28
N VAL A 91 -43.55 -34.83 37.10
CA VAL A 91 -42.25 -34.32 36.62
C VAL A 91 -41.80 -33.17 37.51
N ASN A 92 -42.65 -32.21 37.83
CA ASN A 92 -42.30 -31.11 38.73
C ASN A 92 -41.94 -31.59 40.13
N GLU A 93 -42.70 -32.52 40.70
CA GLU A 93 -42.38 -33.13 42.01
C GLU A 93 -40.99 -33.80 41.97
N LYS A 94 -40.66 -34.52 40.88
CA LYS A 94 -39.33 -35.11 40.71
C LYS A 94 -38.23 -34.08 40.46
N VAL A 95 -38.52 -32.99 39.75
CA VAL A 95 -37.57 -31.87 39.60
C VAL A 95 -37.29 -31.24 40.96
N GLU A 96 -38.32 -30.97 41.77
CA GLU A 96 -38.17 -30.43 43.12
C GLU A 96 -37.41 -31.38 44.06
N GLU A 97 -37.64 -32.69 43.94
CA GLU A 97 -36.92 -33.71 44.72
C GLU A 97 -35.43 -33.80 44.33
N ILE A 98 -35.12 -33.63 43.04
CA ILE A 98 -33.75 -33.72 42.50
C ILE A 98 -32.99 -32.40 42.64
N GLU A 99 -33.67 -31.25 42.69
CA GLU A 99 -33.11 -29.90 42.83
C GLU A 99 -32.05 -29.77 43.95
N PRO A 100 -32.26 -30.24 45.21
CA PRO A 100 -31.23 -30.16 46.25
C PRO A 100 -29.99 -31.01 45.94
N VAL A 101 -30.16 -32.14 45.26
CA VAL A 101 -29.05 -33.02 44.84
C VAL A 101 -28.26 -32.33 43.74
N VAL A 102 -28.92 -31.75 42.74
CA VAL A 102 -28.28 -30.96 41.68
C VAL A 102 -27.52 -29.79 42.27
N LYS A 103 -28.13 -29.00 43.18
CA LYS A 103 -27.45 -27.90 43.88
C LYS A 103 -26.19 -28.37 44.60
N ARG A 104 -26.26 -29.52 45.30
CA ARG A 104 -25.11 -30.09 45.99
C ARG A 104 -24.01 -30.54 45.02
N ILE A 105 -24.37 -31.21 43.92
CA ILE A 105 -23.41 -31.64 42.89
C ILE A 105 -22.76 -30.42 42.23
N THR A 106 -23.53 -29.39 41.88
CA THR A 106 -23.01 -28.14 41.31
C THR A 106 -22.05 -27.45 42.28
N HIS A 107 -22.37 -27.42 43.58
CA HIS A 107 -21.48 -26.88 44.60
C HIS A 107 -20.17 -27.68 44.72
N LEU A 108 -20.25 -29.01 44.80
CA LEU A 108 -19.06 -29.88 44.85
C LEU A 108 -18.22 -29.75 43.58
N THR A 109 -18.85 -29.66 42.41
CA THR A 109 -18.18 -29.46 41.12
C THR A 109 -17.46 -28.11 41.09
N SER A 110 -18.08 -27.06 41.62
CA SER A 110 -17.43 -25.75 41.78
C SER A 110 -16.22 -25.81 42.70
N GLN A 111 -16.31 -26.54 43.83
CA GLN A 111 -15.17 -26.71 44.74
C GLN A 111 -14.04 -27.51 44.11
N ILE A 112 -14.36 -28.55 43.33
CA ILE A 112 -13.38 -29.33 42.58
C ILE A 112 -12.65 -28.43 41.56
N ASN A 113 -13.40 -27.63 40.79
CA ASN A 113 -12.81 -26.68 39.84
C ASN A 113 -11.88 -25.67 40.55
N GLU A 114 -12.26 -25.17 41.72
CA GLU A 114 -11.43 -24.24 42.50
C GLU A 114 -10.12 -24.89 42.98
N LEU A 115 -10.21 -26.13 43.49
CA LEU A 115 -9.04 -26.91 43.90
C LEU A 115 -8.13 -27.24 42.71
N GLU A 116 -8.70 -27.53 41.54
CA GLU A 116 -7.96 -27.75 40.31
C GLU A 116 -7.20 -26.48 39.87
N HIS A 117 -7.81 -25.29 39.99
CA HIS A 117 -7.13 -24.03 39.74
C HIS A 117 -5.94 -23.79 40.70
N TYR A 118 -6.11 -24.03 42.00
CA TYR A 118 -5.00 -23.90 42.97
C TYR A 118 -3.89 -24.91 42.69
N THR A 119 -4.25 -26.14 42.33
CA THR A 119 -3.28 -27.20 41.99
C THR A 119 -2.46 -26.78 40.78
N ASN A 120 -3.11 -26.35 39.70
CA ASN A 120 -2.43 -25.90 38.48
C ASN A 120 -1.51 -24.69 38.74
N TYR A 121 -1.94 -23.74 39.57
CA TYR A 121 -1.12 -22.59 39.97
C TYR A 121 0.14 -23.04 40.72
N LEU A 122 -0.01 -23.90 41.73
CA LEU A 122 1.11 -24.40 42.55
C LEU A 122 2.06 -25.30 41.74
N THR A 123 1.53 -26.13 40.85
CA THR A 123 2.34 -26.95 39.94
C THR A 123 3.19 -26.08 39.03
N CYS A 124 2.62 -25.00 38.47
CA CYS A 124 3.39 -24.05 37.70
C CYS A 124 4.49 -23.39 38.54
N LEU A 125 4.17 -22.92 39.74
CA LEU A 125 5.14 -22.29 40.64
C LEU A 125 6.29 -23.25 40.97
N SER A 126 5.97 -24.49 41.32
CA SER A 126 6.94 -25.55 41.60
C SER A 126 7.85 -25.81 40.40
N LYS A 127 7.29 -25.81 39.17
CA LYS A 127 8.08 -26.02 37.96
C LYS A 127 9.05 -24.85 37.70
N VAL A 128 8.64 -23.61 37.96
CA VAL A 128 9.52 -22.44 37.84
C VAL A 128 10.68 -22.51 38.83
N GLU A 129 10.40 -22.90 40.08
CA GLU A 129 11.44 -23.09 41.11
C GLU A 129 12.39 -24.24 40.77
N GLU A 130 11.88 -25.36 40.27
CA GLU A 130 12.67 -26.50 39.80
C GLU A 130 13.61 -26.09 38.66
N LEU A 131 13.10 -25.44 37.61
CA LEU A 131 13.91 -24.96 36.50
C LEU A 131 14.98 -23.96 36.96
N SER A 132 14.63 -23.05 37.88
CA SER A 132 15.57 -22.10 38.48
C SER A 132 16.71 -22.83 39.21
N SER A 133 16.39 -23.88 39.98
CA SER A 133 17.38 -24.71 40.69
C SER A 133 18.27 -25.51 39.74
N GLU A 134 17.72 -26.06 38.66
CA GLU A 134 18.48 -26.79 37.62
C GLU A 134 19.43 -25.86 36.86
N ILE A 135 19.00 -24.65 36.50
CA ILE A 135 19.86 -23.61 35.88
C ILE A 135 21.02 -23.29 36.83
N GLN A 136 20.72 -23.03 38.12
CA GLN A 136 21.75 -22.73 39.10
C GLN A 136 22.76 -23.88 39.25
N SER A 137 22.27 -25.12 39.36
CA SER A 137 23.09 -26.32 39.52
C SER A 137 23.98 -26.57 38.30
N ALA A 138 23.42 -26.41 37.10
CA ALA A 138 24.15 -26.53 35.84
C ALA A 138 25.27 -25.49 35.71
N LEU A 139 25.03 -24.25 36.15
CA LEU A 139 26.05 -23.20 36.18
C LEU A 139 27.19 -23.50 37.15
N ILE A 140 26.91 -24.09 38.32
CA ILE A 140 27.92 -24.47 39.34
C ILE A 140 28.88 -25.52 38.79
N ILE A 141 28.36 -26.53 38.07
CA ILE A 141 29.18 -27.57 37.43
C ILE A 141 29.75 -27.16 36.07
N ASN A 142 29.59 -25.89 35.69
CA ASN A 142 30.01 -25.29 34.42
C ASN A 142 29.44 -25.98 33.17
N SER A 143 28.25 -26.56 33.28
CA SER A 143 27.48 -27.10 32.16
C SER A 143 26.60 -26.00 31.56
N VAL A 144 27.19 -25.17 30.71
CA VAL A 144 26.52 -23.99 30.14
C VAL A 144 25.36 -24.38 29.23
N GLN A 145 25.53 -25.37 28.34
CA GLN A 145 24.45 -25.81 27.45
C GLN A 145 23.22 -26.28 28.24
N ARG A 146 23.42 -27.12 29.26
CA ARG A 146 22.32 -27.55 30.14
C ARG A 146 21.61 -26.37 30.79
N SER A 147 22.34 -25.32 31.17
CA SER A 147 21.74 -24.12 31.75
C SER A 147 20.88 -23.36 30.73
N VAL A 148 21.31 -23.33 29.47
CA VAL A 148 20.57 -22.73 28.34
C VAL A 148 19.31 -23.55 28.03
N ASP A 149 19.39 -24.87 28.01
CA ASP A 149 18.25 -25.75 27.73
C ASP A 149 17.11 -25.56 28.76
N HIS A 150 17.44 -25.56 30.06
CA HIS A 150 16.44 -25.31 31.12
C HIS A 150 15.91 -23.87 31.09
N PHE A 151 16.73 -22.91 30.68
CA PHE A 151 16.27 -21.54 30.47
C PHE A 151 15.29 -21.43 29.31
N SER A 152 15.53 -22.13 28.20
CA SER A 152 14.58 -22.23 27.08
C SER A 152 13.24 -22.81 27.55
N GLU A 153 13.26 -23.89 28.33
CA GLU A 153 12.03 -24.48 28.90
C GLU A 153 11.28 -23.48 29.80
N MET A 154 12.00 -22.63 30.55
CA MET A 154 11.39 -21.57 31.36
C MET A 154 10.73 -20.47 30.50
N VAL A 155 11.33 -20.12 29.36
CA VAL A 155 10.76 -19.16 28.40
C VAL A 155 9.54 -19.76 27.70
N ASP A 156 9.56 -21.04 27.34
CA ASP A 156 8.41 -21.75 26.77
C ASP A 156 7.24 -21.78 27.76
N LEU A 157 7.52 -22.03 29.04
CA LEU A 157 6.51 -21.93 30.10
C LEU A 157 5.93 -20.51 30.18
N MET A 158 6.77 -19.47 30.11
CA MET A 158 6.32 -18.08 30.11
C MET A 158 5.40 -17.77 28.93
N THR A 159 5.76 -18.19 27.72
CA THR A 159 4.96 -17.95 26.52
C THR A 159 3.62 -18.69 26.56
N SER A 160 3.60 -19.94 27.06
CA SER A 160 2.36 -20.72 27.24
C SER A 160 1.35 -20.08 28.20
N LEU A 161 1.83 -19.24 29.12
CA LEU A 161 1.01 -18.57 30.14
C LEU A 161 0.59 -17.16 29.76
N ASN A 162 0.93 -16.66 28.56
CA ASN A 162 0.63 -15.28 28.15
C ASN A 162 -0.87 -14.92 28.28
N ASP A 163 -1.74 -15.83 27.86
CA ASP A 163 -3.21 -15.67 27.88
C ASP A 163 -3.84 -15.91 29.27
N SER A 164 -3.04 -16.35 30.24
CA SER A 164 -3.52 -16.60 31.59
C SER A 164 -3.96 -15.32 32.29
N LYS A 165 -5.04 -15.40 33.07
CA LYS A 165 -5.54 -14.30 33.92
C LYS A 165 -4.72 -14.12 35.20
N CYS A 166 -3.79 -15.04 35.51
CA CYS A 166 -2.99 -15.02 36.74
C CYS A 166 -1.85 -13.98 36.69
N ALA A 167 -2.17 -12.69 36.88
CA ALA A 167 -1.20 -11.59 36.77
C ALA A 167 0.06 -11.75 37.66
N ASN A 168 -0.10 -12.19 38.91
CA ASN A 168 1.01 -12.35 39.84
C ASN A 168 1.98 -13.46 39.41
N LEU A 169 1.45 -14.59 38.92
CA LEU A 169 2.26 -15.70 38.40
C LEU A 169 3.03 -15.26 37.15
N LYS A 170 2.37 -14.53 36.25
CA LYS A 170 3.02 -13.98 35.05
C LYS A 170 4.14 -12.99 35.42
N SER A 171 3.91 -12.11 36.40
CA SER A 171 4.94 -11.17 36.88
C SER A 171 6.13 -11.90 37.48
N PHE A 172 5.88 -12.85 38.40
CA PHE A 172 6.92 -13.65 39.04
C PHE A 172 7.75 -14.43 38.02
N LEU A 173 7.11 -15.09 37.06
CA LEU A 173 7.80 -15.83 36.01
C LEU A 173 8.62 -14.90 35.12
N ARG A 174 8.05 -13.76 34.71
CA ARG A 174 8.77 -12.76 33.90
C ARG A 174 10.00 -12.21 34.63
N GLU A 175 9.87 -11.88 35.92
CA GLU A 175 11.00 -11.41 36.74
C GLU A 175 12.08 -12.48 36.88
N THR A 176 11.68 -13.74 37.06
CA THR A 176 12.60 -14.89 37.16
C THR A 176 13.34 -15.14 35.83
N VAL A 177 12.63 -15.08 34.70
CA VAL A 177 13.23 -15.16 33.36
C VAL A 177 14.22 -14.01 33.14
N LEU A 178 13.86 -12.78 33.49
CA LEU A 178 14.76 -11.62 33.34
C LEU A 178 16.00 -11.73 34.24
N PHE A 179 15.85 -12.28 35.45
CA PHE A 179 16.96 -12.56 36.36
C PHE A 179 17.96 -13.54 35.75
N TRP A 180 17.48 -14.70 35.27
CA TRP A 180 18.36 -15.71 34.66
C TRP A 180 18.93 -15.27 33.32
N TYR A 181 18.12 -14.59 32.50
CA TYR A 181 18.56 -14.00 31.24
C TYR A 181 19.77 -13.09 31.46
N LYS A 182 19.72 -12.21 32.47
CA LYS A 182 20.83 -11.31 32.78
C LYS A 182 22.11 -12.08 33.11
N ILE A 183 22.03 -13.10 33.97
CA ILE A 183 23.19 -13.90 34.39
C ILE A 183 23.79 -14.65 33.19
N LEU A 184 22.95 -15.36 32.43
CA LEU A 184 23.39 -16.16 31.28
C LEU A 184 23.95 -15.26 30.18
N ARG A 185 23.27 -14.16 29.86
CA ARG A 185 23.73 -13.18 28.89
C ARG A 185 25.08 -12.60 29.28
N ASP A 186 25.27 -12.18 30.53
CA ASP A 186 26.53 -11.57 30.98
C ASP A 186 27.69 -12.57 30.89
N LYS A 187 27.47 -13.83 31.30
CA LYS A 187 28.46 -14.91 31.18
C LYS A 187 28.81 -15.22 29.72
N LEU A 188 27.80 -15.53 28.91
CA LEU A 188 27.98 -15.90 27.49
C LEU A 188 28.54 -14.75 26.66
N SER A 189 28.07 -13.51 26.87
CA SER A 189 28.62 -12.34 26.18
C SER A 189 30.09 -12.11 26.52
N GLY A 190 30.49 -12.33 27.77
CA GLY A 190 31.89 -12.22 28.19
C GLY A 190 32.78 -13.26 27.50
N GLU A 191 32.36 -14.53 27.49
CA GLU A 191 33.09 -15.60 26.79
C GLU A 191 33.15 -15.36 25.27
N PHE A 192 32.05 -14.89 24.68
CA PHE A 192 31.96 -14.57 23.25
C PHE A 192 32.85 -13.37 22.88
N ASP A 193 32.88 -12.32 23.70
CA ASP A 193 33.77 -11.17 23.49
C ASP A 193 35.26 -11.57 23.51
N GLU A 194 35.66 -12.49 24.38
CA GLU A 194 37.04 -13.00 24.42
C GLU A 194 37.40 -13.81 23.16
N VAL A 195 36.47 -14.63 22.66
CA VAL A 195 36.64 -15.37 21.39
C VAL A 195 36.72 -14.40 20.21
N LEU A 196 35.85 -13.40 20.14
CA LEU A 196 35.89 -12.36 19.11
C LEU A 196 37.22 -11.61 19.11
N LYS A 197 37.74 -11.22 20.28
CA LYS A 197 39.06 -10.59 20.40
C LYS A 197 40.18 -11.51 19.92
N ALA A 198 40.13 -12.81 20.23
CA ALA A 198 41.11 -13.79 19.77
C ALA A 198 41.08 -13.99 18.24
N LEU A 199 39.91 -13.78 17.62
CA LEU A 199 39.73 -13.75 16.17
C LEU A 199 40.08 -12.39 15.53
N ASN A 200 40.55 -11.42 16.32
CA ASN A 200 40.80 -10.03 15.91
C ASN A 200 39.55 -9.30 15.40
N TRP A 201 38.36 -9.66 15.90
CA TRP A 201 37.14 -8.91 15.66
C TRP A 201 37.09 -7.66 16.56
N PRO A 202 36.67 -6.49 16.05
CA PRO A 202 36.36 -6.20 14.65
C PRO A 202 37.63 -6.11 13.78
N PHE A 203 37.53 -6.45 12.49
CA PHE A 203 38.64 -6.47 11.53
C PHE A 203 39.04 -5.07 11.11
N ILE A 204 39.69 -4.35 12.01
CA ILE A 204 40.17 -3.00 11.76
C ILE A 204 41.68 -3.01 11.83
N VAL A 205 42.33 -2.38 10.85
CA VAL A 205 43.78 -2.20 10.82
C VAL A 205 44.21 -1.55 12.14
N THR A 206 44.85 -2.33 13.00
CA THR A 206 45.30 -1.91 14.32
C THR A 206 46.79 -2.20 14.41
N THR A 207 47.59 -1.19 14.76
CA THR A 207 49.05 -1.28 14.94
C THR A 207 49.48 -2.09 16.16
N VAL A 208 48.53 -2.64 16.92
CA VAL A 208 48.79 -3.47 18.09
C VAL A 208 49.04 -4.91 17.63
N LYS A 209 50.27 -5.37 17.79
CA LYS A 209 50.66 -6.76 17.52
C LYS A 209 49.74 -7.71 18.29
N SER A 210 49.09 -8.61 17.56
CA SER A 210 48.27 -9.70 18.11
C SER A 210 49.05 -10.41 19.22
N LEU A 211 48.47 -10.47 20.41
CA LEU A 211 48.96 -11.30 21.50
C LEU A 211 48.91 -12.76 21.02
N GLN A 212 49.97 -13.52 21.28
CA GLN A 212 50.11 -14.93 20.88
C GLN A 212 48.78 -15.69 21.02
N GLN A 213 48.18 -16.10 19.90
CA GLN A 213 47.00 -16.95 19.90
C GLN A 213 47.35 -18.25 20.63
N LYS A 214 46.76 -18.43 21.83
CA LYS A 214 46.96 -19.64 22.66
C LYS A 214 46.24 -20.86 22.09
N GLU A 215 45.20 -20.65 21.28
CA GLU A 215 44.29 -21.67 20.77
C GLU A 215 44.34 -21.71 19.24
N SER A 216 44.14 -22.89 18.65
CA SER A 216 44.13 -23.05 17.19
C SER A 216 42.91 -22.37 16.55
N PRO A 217 43.01 -21.91 15.28
CA PRO A 217 41.89 -21.30 14.57
C PRO A 217 40.65 -22.19 14.49
N GLU A 218 40.81 -23.51 14.33
CA GLU A 218 39.71 -24.47 14.28
C GLU A 218 38.98 -24.54 15.63
N GLN A 219 39.72 -24.58 16.74
CA GLN A 219 39.14 -24.59 18.09
C GLN A 219 38.38 -23.30 18.40
N LEU A 220 38.94 -22.15 18.01
CA LEU A 220 38.26 -20.85 18.18
C LEU A 220 36.96 -20.79 17.36
N ASN A 221 36.95 -21.33 16.14
CA ASN A 221 35.73 -21.40 15.33
C ASN A 221 34.67 -22.30 15.98
N VAL A 222 35.03 -23.49 16.48
CA VAL A 222 34.05 -24.36 17.16
C VAL A 222 33.47 -23.69 18.41
N LYS A 223 34.30 -22.98 19.19
CA LYS A 223 33.84 -22.19 20.33
C LYS A 223 32.92 -21.04 19.91
N LEU A 224 33.27 -20.32 18.85
CA LEU A 224 32.45 -19.26 18.28
C LEU A 224 31.07 -19.80 17.90
N GLU A 225 31.01 -20.90 17.16
CA GLU A 225 29.73 -21.51 16.73
C GLU A 225 28.89 -21.93 17.94
N THR A 226 29.51 -22.56 18.95
CA THR A 226 28.83 -23.02 20.17
C THR A 226 28.23 -21.84 20.94
N LEU A 227 29.03 -20.80 21.19
CA LEU A 227 28.57 -19.61 21.90
C LEU A 227 27.51 -18.84 21.11
N LEU A 228 27.61 -18.81 19.77
CA LEU A 228 26.62 -18.17 18.92
C LEU A 228 25.27 -18.88 19.03
N ILE A 229 25.24 -20.20 18.98
CA ILE A 229 24.01 -21.00 19.17
C ILE A 229 23.42 -20.75 20.56
N GLN A 230 24.24 -20.84 21.62
CA GLN A 230 23.78 -20.60 22.99
C GLN A 230 23.21 -19.19 23.19
N LEU A 231 23.82 -18.18 22.58
CA LEU A 231 23.34 -16.80 22.61
C LEU A 231 22.02 -16.63 21.84
N LEU A 232 21.80 -17.39 20.75
CA LEU A 232 20.53 -17.42 20.04
C LEU A 232 19.44 -18.11 20.85
N GLU A 233 19.75 -19.21 21.53
CA GLU A 233 18.80 -19.97 22.36
C GLU A 233 18.31 -19.18 23.58
N ILE A 234 19.14 -18.31 24.15
CA ILE A 234 18.72 -17.41 25.24
C ILE A 234 18.06 -16.11 24.76
N GLN A 235 17.90 -15.90 23.45
CA GLN A 235 17.26 -14.70 22.90
C GLN A 235 15.81 -14.61 23.40
N LEU A 236 15.48 -13.52 24.10
CA LEU A 236 14.11 -13.30 24.56
C LEU A 236 13.18 -12.87 23.41
N PRO A 237 11.87 -13.21 23.49
CA PRO A 237 10.83 -12.65 22.63
C PRO A 237 10.80 -11.12 22.68
N PHE A 238 10.39 -10.49 21.57
CA PHE A 238 10.43 -9.04 21.39
C PHE A 238 9.68 -8.26 22.47
N GLU A 239 8.52 -8.75 22.90
CA GLU A 239 7.63 -8.11 23.88
C GLU A 239 8.23 -8.06 25.29
N VAL A 240 9.16 -8.98 25.58
CA VAL A 240 9.80 -9.14 26.87
C VAL A 240 11.23 -8.59 26.85
N CYS A 241 11.80 -8.41 25.67
CA CYS A 241 13.17 -7.97 25.48
C CYS A 241 13.42 -6.60 26.15
N PRO A 242 14.44 -6.48 27.01
CA PRO A 242 14.77 -5.22 27.67
C PRO A 242 15.57 -4.24 26.78
N GLU A 243 15.82 -4.56 25.50
CA GLU A 243 16.58 -3.65 24.63
C GLU A 243 15.77 -2.36 24.37
N PRO A 244 16.34 -1.19 24.69
CA PRO A 244 15.63 0.07 24.53
C PRO A 244 15.44 0.39 23.05
N ARG A 245 14.21 0.77 22.69
CA ARG A 245 13.95 1.46 21.43
C ARG A 245 14.83 2.72 21.33
N PRO A 246 15.18 3.16 20.11
CA PRO A 246 15.85 4.45 19.92
C PRO A 246 15.10 5.55 20.68
N GLN A 247 15.84 6.41 21.37
CA GLN A 247 15.23 7.47 22.20
C GLN A 247 14.71 8.63 21.35
N HIS A 248 15.32 8.87 20.19
CA HIS A 248 14.90 9.96 19.32
C HIS A 248 13.58 9.61 18.61
N PRO A 249 12.56 10.51 18.61
CA PRO A 249 11.26 10.24 18.02
C PRO A 249 11.32 9.69 16.60
N THR A 250 12.06 10.36 15.70
CA THR A 250 12.30 9.93 14.30
C THR A 250 12.83 8.50 14.17
N LEU A 251 13.71 8.07 15.07
CA LEU A 251 14.30 6.73 15.01
C LEU A 251 13.37 5.68 15.65
N ALA A 252 12.51 6.11 16.57
CA ALA A 252 11.51 5.26 17.22
C ALA A 252 10.31 4.98 16.31
N SER A 253 10.02 5.88 15.36
CA SER A 253 8.93 5.77 14.37
C SER A 253 9.35 5.09 13.06
N LEU A 254 10.57 4.55 12.97
CA LEU A 254 11.02 3.85 11.76
C LEU A 254 10.12 2.64 11.46
N PRO A 255 9.79 2.40 10.17
CA PRO A 255 8.99 1.25 9.77
C PRO A 255 9.73 -0.05 10.10
N ASP A 256 8.96 -1.06 10.50
CA ASP A 256 9.44 -2.42 10.81
C ASP A 256 10.66 -2.49 11.75
N TRP A 257 10.75 -1.56 12.70
CA TRP A 257 11.85 -1.58 13.66
C TRP A 257 11.85 -2.88 14.48
N ARG A 258 13.02 -3.56 14.50
CA ARG A 258 13.28 -4.76 15.29
C ARG A 258 14.67 -4.75 15.93
N PRO A 259 14.85 -5.38 17.11
CA PRO A 259 16.16 -5.52 17.73
C PRO A 259 17.04 -6.43 16.87
N LEU A 260 18.36 -6.34 17.08
CA LEU A 260 19.30 -7.28 16.46
C LEU A 260 19.24 -8.61 17.22
N PRO A 261 19.52 -9.75 16.55
CA PRO A 261 19.84 -10.98 17.26
C PRO A 261 20.97 -10.74 18.27
N LEU A 262 20.88 -11.33 19.46
CA LEU A 262 21.80 -11.08 20.58
C LEU A 262 23.28 -11.27 20.22
N PRO A 263 23.70 -12.34 19.51
CA PRO A 263 25.10 -12.45 19.09
C PRO A 263 25.54 -11.26 18.24
N MET A 264 24.70 -10.84 17.29
CA MET A 264 24.96 -9.69 16.42
C MET A 264 24.98 -8.37 17.20
N SER A 265 24.08 -8.21 18.18
CA SER A 265 24.03 -7.03 19.04
C SER A 265 25.29 -6.88 19.90
N ILE A 266 25.94 -7.99 20.28
CA ILE A 266 27.26 -8.02 20.93
C ILE A 266 28.38 -7.68 19.94
N MET A 267 28.41 -8.35 18.78
CA MET A 267 29.45 -8.14 17.75
C MET A 267 29.59 -6.69 17.31
N VAL A 268 28.49 -5.92 17.25
CA VAL A 268 28.52 -4.52 16.82
C VAL A 268 28.98 -3.56 17.92
N LYS A 269 28.94 -3.93 19.21
CA LYS A 269 29.34 -3.04 20.33
C LYS A 269 30.71 -2.38 20.16
N PRO A 270 31.81 -3.10 19.84
CA PRO A 270 33.12 -2.48 19.67
C PRO A 270 33.14 -1.46 18.52
N ILE A 271 32.40 -1.72 17.45
CA ILE A 271 32.29 -0.83 16.29
C ILE A 271 31.48 0.43 16.65
N LYS A 272 30.33 0.26 17.33
CA LYS A 272 29.53 1.39 17.86
C LYS A 272 30.37 2.28 18.78
N LYS A 273 31.17 1.70 19.66
CA LYS A 273 32.10 2.44 20.55
C LYS A 273 33.13 3.23 19.75
N ARG A 274 33.69 2.63 18.69
CA ARG A 274 34.66 3.30 17.82
C ARG A 274 34.03 4.43 17.02
N PHE A 275 32.85 4.23 16.46
CA PHE A 275 32.09 5.29 15.78
C PHE A 275 31.86 6.48 16.71
N ARG A 276 31.37 6.22 17.93
CA ARG A 276 31.17 7.25 18.95
C ARG A 276 32.47 7.97 19.35
N PHE A 277 33.59 7.25 19.39
CA PHE A 277 34.88 7.87 19.69
C PHE A 277 35.37 8.83 18.60
N HIS A 278 35.14 8.52 17.32
CA HIS A 278 35.63 9.33 16.20
C HIS A 278 34.67 10.44 15.77
N PHE A 279 33.36 10.17 15.78
CA PHE A 279 32.36 11.05 15.16
C PHE A 279 31.45 11.74 16.17
N TYR A 280 31.81 11.71 17.46
CA TYR A 280 31.17 12.52 18.50
C TYR A 280 32.22 13.21 19.37
N GLY A 281 31.79 14.25 20.08
CA GLY A 281 32.65 15.02 20.97
C GLY A 281 33.63 15.92 20.21
N LYS A 282 34.83 16.12 20.77
CA LYS A 282 35.79 17.15 20.34
C LYS A 282 36.89 16.65 19.39
N LYS A 283 36.74 15.46 18.80
CA LYS A 283 37.76 14.94 17.87
C LYS A 283 37.72 15.72 16.56
N GLN A 284 38.88 15.90 15.94
CA GLN A 284 38.96 16.52 14.61
C GLN A 284 38.16 15.73 13.56
N THR A 285 38.05 14.41 13.73
CA THR A 285 37.24 13.52 12.88
C THR A 285 35.73 13.73 13.00
N ASN A 286 35.27 14.43 14.05
CA ASN A 286 33.89 14.91 14.15
C ASN A 286 33.82 16.31 13.55
N SER A 287 33.74 16.38 12.22
CA SER A 287 33.65 17.63 11.46
C SER A 287 32.33 17.64 10.70
N ILE A 288 31.50 18.64 10.98
CA ILE A 288 30.19 18.80 10.34
C ILE A 288 30.30 19.12 8.86
N ASP A 289 31.41 19.75 8.46
CA ASP A 289 31.75 20.09 7.07
C ASP A 289 32.18 18.88 6.22
N LYS A 290 32.49 17.74 6.86
CA LYS A 290 33.01 16.55 6.19
C LYS A 290 32.19 15.28 6.48
N PRO A 291 30.89 15.26 6.10
CA PRO A 291 30.04 14.08 6.27
C PRO A 291 30.63 12.81 5.68
N GLU A 292 31.33 12.93 4.55
CA GLU A 292 31.87 11.82 3.78
C GLU A 292 32.76 10.90 4.62
N TRP A 293 33.37 11.42 5.69
CA TRP A 293 34.22 10.64 6.59
C TRP A 293 33.47 9.54 7.33
N PHE A 294 32.30 9.82 7.90
CA PHE A 294 31.57 8.79 8.64
C PHE A 294 30.81 7.85 7.68
N PHE A 295 30.32 8.35 6.55
CA PHE A 295 29.69 7.54 5.51
C PHE A 295 30.66 6.52 4.93
N THR A 296 31.82 6.98 4.44
CA THR A 296 32.87 6.11 3.88
C THR A 296 33.38 5.12 4.92
N GLN A 297 33.53 5.54 6.17
CA GLN A 297 34.00 4.65 7.24
C GLN A 297 33.01 3.51 7.52
N VAL A 298 31.70 3.81 7.48
CA VAL A 298 30.65 2.80 7.65
C VAL A 298 30.62 1.82 6.48
N LEU A 299 30.72 2.30 5.24
CA LEU A 299 30.80 1.43 4.05
C LEU A 299 32.03 0.53 4.10
N SER A 300 33.19 1.08 4.50
CA SER A 300 34.41 0.28 4.72
C SER A 300 34.18 -0.80 5.78
N TRP A 301 33.52 -0.50 6.90
CA TRP A 301 33.24 -1.53 7.90
C TRP A 301 32.29 -2.61 7.39
N ILE A 302 31.27 -2.26 6.61
CA ILE A 302 30.40 -3.27 5.97
C ILE A 302 31.24 -4.17 5.05
N ARG A 303 32.06 -3.59 4.19
CA ARG A 303 32.96 -4.32 3.29
C ARG A 303 33.88 -5.28 4.04
N ASP A 304 34.61 -4.74 5.02
CA ASP A 304 35.72 -5.43 5.68
C ASP A 304 35.25 -6.59 6.58
N HIS A 305 33.96 -6.62 6.98
CA HIS A 305 33.38 -7.68 7.80
C HIS A 305 32.48 -8.65 7.03
N THR A 306 32.10 -8.33 5.78
CA THR A 306 31.16 -9.14 4.97
C THR A 306 31.64 -10.59 4.83
N ASP A 307 32.91 -10.78 4.51
CA ASP A 307 33.47 -12.12 4.27
C ASP A 307 33.35 -13.06 5.47
N PHE A 308 33.59 -12.54 6.68
CA PHE A 308 33.45 -13.32 7.91
C PHE A 308 31.98 -13.59 8.23
N LEU A 309 31.10 -12.60 8.08
CA LEU A 309 29.67 -12.76 8.33
C LEU A 309 29.09 -13.85 7.42
N VAL A 310 29.40 -13.82 6.13
CA VAL A 310 28.89 -14.80 5.17
C VAL A 310 29.52 -16.19 5.37
N LYS A 311 30.84 -16.28 5.61
CA LYS A 311 31.53 -17.60 5.66
C LYS A 311 31.50 -18.27 7.03
N LYS A 312 31.29 -17.52 8.11
CA LYS A 312 31.40 -18.02 9.50
C LYS A 312 30.12 -17.87 10.30
N ILE A 313 29.37 -16.78 10.14
CA ILE A 313 28.17 -16.51 10.94
C ILE A 313 26.92 -17.08 10.26
N GLN A 314 26.71 -16.80 8.97
CA GLN A 314 25.53 -17.25 8.22
C GLN A 314 25.31 -18.78 8.31
N PRO A 315 26.34 -19.64 8.13
CA PRO A 315 26.12 -21.09 8.21
C PRO A 315 25.71 -21.60 9.60
N VAL A 316 25.95 -20.82 10.66
CA VAL A 316 25.46 -21.13 12.01
C VAL A 316 24.01 -20.70 12.14
N LEU A 317 23.65 -19.51 11.61
CA LEU A 317 22.26 -19.06 11.56
C LEU A 317 21.38 -20.05 10.79
N ASP A 318 21.85 -20.53 9.63
CA ASP A 318 21.11 -21.45 8.76
C ASP A 318 20.88 -22.83 9.41
N ARG A 319 21.82 -23.29 10.26
CA ARG A 319 21.67 -24.54 11.03
C ARG A 319 20.78 -24.37 12.26
N SER A 320 20.56 -23.14 12.69
CA SER A 320 19.65 -22.79 13.79
C SER A 320 18.27 -22.39 13.24
N ASN A 321 17.30 -22.10 14.11
CA ASN A 321 15.96 -21.66 13.70
C ASN A 321 15.91 -20.22 13.12
N TYR A 322 17.04 -19.68 12.64
CA TYR A 322 17.21 -18.29 12.19
C TYR A 322 17.50 -18.18 10.68
N THR A 323 17.06 -19.14 9.87
CA THR A 323 17.24 -19.17 8.41
C THR A 323 16.68 -17.96 7.66
N HIS A 324 15.74 -17.23 8.25
CA HIS A 324 15.14 -16.02 7.69
C HIS A 324 16.01 -14.76 7.89
N ILE A 325 17.13 -14.87 8.64
CA ILE A 325 18.02 -13.76 8.95
C ILE A 325 19.28 -13.84 8.09
N ASP A 326 19.54 -12.78 7.34
CA ASP A 326 20.81 -12.56 6.65
C ASP A 326 21.78 -11.76 7.54
N ALA A 327 22.87 -12.40 7.96
CA ALA A 327 23.88 -11.84 8.85
C ALA A 327 24.52 -10.57 8.29
N LYS A 328 24.77 -10.53 6.97
CA LYS A 328 25.35 -9.36 6.31
C LYS A 328 24.39 -8.17 6.38
N SER A 329 23.10 -8.39 6.09
CA SER A 329 22.06 -7.37 6.13
C SER A 329 21.81 -6.87 7.54
N GLU A 330 21.76 -7.75 8.55
CA GLU A 330 21.59 -7.35 9.96
C GLU A 330 22.79 -6.55 10.48
N PHE A 331 24.01 -6.94 10.12
CA PHE A 331 25.19 -6.15 10.44
C PHE A 331 25.15 -4.78 9.77
N SER A 332 24.80 -4.73 8.48
CA SER A 332 24.67 -3.48 7.73
C SER A 332 23.61 -2.58 8.35
N ARG A 333 22.46 -3.14 8.76
CA ARG A 333 21.38 -2.42 9.46
C ARG A 333 21.87 -1.77 10.75
N ALA A 334 22.73 -2.46 11.50
CA ALA A 334 23.35 -1.90 12.70
C ALA A 334 24.32 -0.74 12.39
N MET A 335 25.03 -0.81 11.26
CA MET A 335 25.93 0.26 10.83
C MET A 335 25.17 1.48 10.30
N VAL A 336 24.11 1.26 9.52
CA VAL A 336 23.21 2.32 9.03
C VAL A 336 22.53 3.04 10.19
N MET A 337 22.16 2.32 11.25
CA MET A 337 21.62 2.95 12.46
C MET A 337 22.60 3.97 13.09
N LEU A 338 23.92 3.73 13.03
CA LEU A 338 24.91 4.71 13.51
C LEU A 338 24.92 5.99 12.66
N VAL A 339 24.78 5.84 11.35
CA VAL A 339 24.64 6.95 10.41
C VAL A 339 23.38 7.76 10.72
N MET A 340 22.24 7.08 10.90
CA MET A 340 20.97 7.74 11.22
C MET A 340 21.01 8.46 12.58
N GLU A 341 21.60 7.84 13.62
CA GLU A 341 21.83 8.48 14.93
C GLU A 341 22.70 9.75 14.79
N LYS A 342 23.69 9.74 13.90
CA LYS A 342 24.57 10.89 13.64
C LYS A 342 23.84 11.99 12.87
N LEU A 343 23.11 11.65 11.81
CA LEU A 343 22.35 12.61 11.01
C LEU A 343 21.30 13.34 11.83
N VAL A 344 20.54 12.61 12.65
CA VAL A 344 19.56 13.21 13.57
C VAL A 344 20.20 14.23 14.52
N THR A 345 21.47 14.02 14.88
CA THR A 345 22.21 14.94 15.76
C THR A 345 22.69 16.18 15.00
N ASP A 346 23.16 16.03 13.76
CA ASP A 346 23.85 17.08 13.02
C ASP A 346 22.91 17.96 12.17
N ILE A 347 21.83 17.37 11.61
CA ILE A 347 20.88 18.08 10.72
C ILE A 347 20.31 19.36 11.34
N PRO A 348 19.88 19.39 12.61
CA PRO A 348 19.34 20.62 13.20
C PRO A 348 20.29 21.82 13.15
N GLU A 349 21.60 21.60 13.23
CA GLU A 349 22.62 22.65 13.10
C GLU A 349 22.89 22.99 11.62
N LEU A 350 22.91 21.99 10.75
CA LEU A 350 23.15 22.18 9.32
C LEU A 350 22.05 22.97 8.63
N MET A 351 20.81 22.91 9.10
CA MET A 351 19.69 23.64 8.49
C MET A 351 19.87 25.17 8.48
N PHE A 352 20.83 25.71 9.26
CA PHE A 352 21.16 27.14 9.26
C PHE A 352 22.10 27.57 8.11
N ASP A 353 22.80 26.62 7.47
CA ASP A 353 23.70 26.88 6.34
C ASP A 353 23.29 26.03 5.12
N GLU A 354 22.89 26.69 4.03
CA GLU A 354 22.33 26.03 2.85
C GLU A 354 23.37 25.20 2.09
N HIS A 355 24.63 25.63 2.06
CA HIS A 355 25.69 24.91 1.36
C HIS A 355 26.13 23.68 2.16
N GLN A 356 26.31 23.82 3.47
CA GLN A 356 26.64 22.66 4.33
C GLN A 356 25.48 21.65 4.37
N PHE A 357 24.23 22.11 4.42
CA PHE A 357 23.07 21.25 4.35
C PHE A 357 22.99 20.51 3.01
N SER A 358 23.18 21.21 1.89
CA SER A 358 23.20 20.56 0.56
C SER A 358 24.31 19.52 0.47
N HIS A 359 25.53 19.84 0.94
CA HIS A 359 26.65 18.90 0.96
C HIS A 359 26.31 17.63 1.79
N MET A 360 25.68 17.79 2.95
CA MET A 360 25.21 16.67 3.76
C MET A 360 24.19 15.79 3.02
N VAL A 361 23.24 16.40 2.31
CA VAL A 361 22.25 15.69 1.49
C VAL A 361 22.94 14.93 0.35
N ASP A 362 23.88 15.56 -0.33
CA ASP A 362 24.62 14.96 -1.45
C ASP A 362 25.37 13.70 -0.98
N GLU A 363 26.12 13.81 0.12
CA GLU A 363 26.84 12.67 0.71
C GLU A 363 25.89 11.59 1.23
N ALA A 364 24.72 11.95 1.77
CA ALA A 364 23.71 10.98 2.20
C ALA A 364 23.08 10.21 1.03
N LEU A 365 22.81 10.89 -0.10
CA LEU A 365 22.30 10.27 -1.33
C LEU A 365 23.34 9.32 -1.93
N LEU A 366 24.60 9.75 -2.04
CA LEU A 366 25.70 8.93 -2.51
C LEU A 366 25.90 7.68 -1.63
N PHE A 367 25.85 7.86 -0.30
CA PHE A 367 25.92 6.75 0.64
C PHE A 367 24.78 5.74 0.45
N ASP A 368 23.53 6.19 0.37
CA ASP A 368 22.37 5.28 0.20
C ASP A 368 22.45 4.52 -1.14
N GLN A 369 22.85 5.22 -2.21
CA GLN A 369 23.05 4.64 -3.53
C GLN A 369 24.14 3.56 -3.51
N GLU A 370 25.32 3.84 -2.94
CA GLU A 370 26.40 2.86 -2.85
C GLU A 370 26.02 1.69 -1.94
N LEU A 371 25.39 1.97 -0.80
CA LEU A 371 24.93 0.97 0.16
C LEU A 371 23.96 -0.04 -0.48
N ARG A 372 22.97 0.44 -1.25
CA ARG A 372 21.97 -0.43 -1.88
C ARG A 372 22.50 -1.07 -3.16
N GLY A 373 23.17 -0.30 -4.01
CA GLY A 373 23.67 -0.75 -5.31
C GLY A 373 24.88 -1.68 -5.21
N SER A 374 25.89 -1.33 -4.41
CA SER A 374 27.16 -2.05 -4.32
C SER A 374 27.20 -3.06 -3.16
N TYR A 375 26.60 -2.73 -2.02
CA TYR A 375 26.61 -3.59 -0.83
C TYR A 375 25.36 -4.47 -0.69
N GLY A 376 24.33 -4.28 -1.52
CA GLY A 376 23.12 -5.10 -1.53
C GLY A 376 22.26 -4.95 -0.27
N TYR A 377 22.23 -3.75 0.32
CA TYR A 377 21.36 -3.48 1.47
C TYR A 377 19.87 -3.50 1.06
N PRO A 378 19.01 -4.29 1.73
CA PRO A 378 17.62 -4.46 1.32
C PRO A 378 16.82 -3.15 1.24
N SER A 379 16.03 -2.97 0.18
CA SER A 379 15.13 -1.82 -0.02
C SER A 379 14.13 -1.65 1.12
N ALA A 380 13.63 -2.75 1.67
CA ALA A 380 12.70 -2.77 2.81
C ALA A 380 13.32 -2.26 4.11
N PHE A 381 14.65 -2.23 4.24
CA PHE A 381 15.28 -1.75 5.46
C PHE A 381 15.40 -0.22 5.47
N PRO A 382 15.12 0.42 6.63
CA PRO A 382 15.32 1.85 6.80
C PRO A 382 16.74 2.28 6.47
N GLY A 383 16.87 3.44 5.84
CA GLY A 383 18.12 4.05 5.41
C GLY A 383 18.24 5.50 5.88
N CYS A 384 19.39 6.12 5.62
CA CYS A 384 19.67 7.52 6.04
C CYS A 384 18.64 8.52 5.50
N LEU A 385 18.08 8.27 4.32
CA LEU A 385 17.08 9.15 3.70
C LEU A 385 15.79 9.30 4.52
N HIS A 386 15.47 8.34 5.40
CA HIS A 386 14.31 8.47 6.30
C HIS A 386 14.45 9.66 7.24
N VAL A 387 15.68 10.01 7.64
CA VAL A 387 15.96 11.15 8.50
C VAL A 387 15.78 12.48 7.74
N LEU A 388 16.19 12.52 6.47
CA LEU A 388 16.05 13.71 5.61
C LEU A 388 14.60 13.95 5.18
N THR A 389 13.76 12.91 5.20
CA THR A 389 12.33 13.00 4.90
C THR A 389 11.46 13.32 6.11
N GLU A 390 12.04 13.67 7.25
CA GLU A 390 11.28 14.26 8.35
C GLU A 390 10.79 15.67 7.98
N GLU A 391 9.70 16.12 8.60
CA GLU A 391 8.96 17.30 8.16
C GLU A 391 9.82 18.55 7.94
N GLU A 392 10.60 18.97 8.94
CA GLU A 392 11.41 20.19 8.87
C GLU A 392 12.66 20.05 7.97
N PRO A 393 13.49 19.00 8.10
CA PRO A 393 14.60 18.76 7.17
C PRO A 393 14.15 18.68 5.70
N PHE A 394 13.03 17.99 5.43
CA PHE A 394 12.51 17.83 4.08
C PHE A 394 12.03 19.15 3.48
N LYS A 395 11.30 19.98 4.26
CA LYS A 395 10.91 21.33 3.83
C LYS A 395 12.13 22.18 3.48
N LYS A 396 13.19 22.14 4.30
CA LYS A 396 14.43 22.87 4.02
C LYS A 396 15.13 22.35 2.78
N TRP A 397 15.16 21.03 2.57
CA TRP A 397 15.72 20.44 1.36
C TRP A 397 15.01 20.91 0.10
N ILE A 398 13.67 20.83 0.04
CA ILE A 398 12.89 21.34 -1.09
C ILE A 398 13.18 22.82 -1.39
N LEU A 399 13.30 23.65 -0.35
CA LEU A 399 13.61 25.08 -0.50
C LEU A 399 15.01 25.32 -1.07
N VAL A 400 16.02 24.64 -0.52
CA VAL A 400 17.42 24.75 -0.99
C VAL A 400 17.54 24.23 -2.42
N GLU A 401 16.90 23.10 -2.72
CA GLU A 401 16.89 22.51 -4.07
C GLU A 401 16.31 23.48 -5.09
N ARG A 402 15.12 24.04 -4.82
CA ARG A 402 14.48 25.01 -5.71
C ARG A 402 15.38 26.22 -5.94
N LYS A 403 15.99 26.75 -4.88
CA LYS A 403 16.88 27.92 -4.97
C LYS A 403 18.10 27.62 -5.85
N PHE A 404 18.81 26.54 -5.59
CA PHE A 404 20.03 26.20 -6.36
C PHE A 404 19.71 25.82 -7.81
N ALA A 405 18.58 25.17 -8.07
CA ALA A 405 18.13 24.90 -9.42
C ALA A 405 17.89 26.20 -10.22
N LEU A 406 17.24 27.20 -9.62
CA LEU A 406 17.02 28.51 -10.25
C LEU A 406 18.35 29.26 -10.50
N GLU A 407 19.28 29.24 -9.55
CA GLU A 407 20.62 29.83 -9.73
C GLU A 407 21.39 29.15 -10.90
N LYS A 408 21.22 27.84 -11.09
CA LYS A 408 21.78 27.12 -12.24
C LYS A 408 21.11 27.52 -13.56
N VAL A 409 19.81 27.75 -13.56
CA VAL A 409 19.08 28.30 -14.73
C VAL A 409 19.57 29.70 -15.08
N ASP A 410 19.81 30.55 -14.09
CA ASP A 410 20.38 31.89 -14.31
C ASP A 410 21.77 31.80 -14.95
N MET A 411 22.64 30.93 -14.42
CA MET A 411 23.98 30.71 -14.98
C MET A 411 23.95 30.22 -16.42
N MET A 412 23.08 29.25 -16.77
CA MET A 412 23.04 28.71 -18.14
C MET A 412 22.52 29.73 -19.15
N LEU A 413 21.52 30.54 -18.81
CA LEU A 413 20.95 31.52 -19.74
C LEU A 413 21.83 32.77 -19.93
N THR A 414 22.68 33.08 -18.96
CA THR A 414 23.65 34.19 -19.02
C THR A 414 24.98 33.79 -19.63
N SER A 415 25.21 32.51 -19.92
CA SER A 415 26.42 32.04 -20.62
C SER A 415 26.52 32.65 -22.02
N ASN A 416 27.72 33.03 -22.43
CA ASN A 416 27.98 33.58 -23.77
C ASN A 416 27.65 32.56 -24.88
N THR A 417 27.76 31.27 -24.59
CA THR A 417 27.54 30.16 -25.51
C THR A 417 26.14 29.56 -25.37
N ALA A 418 25.28 30.11 -24.51
CA ALA A 418 23.97 29.55 -24.15
C ALA A 418 23.10 29.16 -25.35
N TRP A 419 23.15 29.94 -26.43
CA TRP A 419 22.31 29.80 -27.62
C TRP A 419 23.03 29.12 -28.79
N GLU A 420 24.25 28.65 -28.57
CA GLU A 420 25.04 27.94 -29.57
C GLU A 420 24.80 26.43 -29.42
N PHE A 421 24.62 25.74 -30.55
CA PHE A 421 24.59 24.27 -30.56
C PHE A 421 26.01 23.71 -30.54
N GLN A 422 26.21 22.59 -29.85
CA GLN A 422 27.52 22.10 -29.43
C GLN A 422 28.37 21.55 -30.59
N TYR A 423 27.76 21.11 -31.69
CA TYR A 423 28.41 20.38 -32.79
C TYR A 423 28.42 21.12 -34.14
N LYS A 424 28.81 22.40 -34.16
CA LYS A 424 28.94 23.22 -35.39
C LYS A 424 29.80 22.61 -36.50
N GLU A 425 30.75 21.73 -36.16
CA GLU A 425 31.77 21.21 -37.09
C GLU A 425 31.55 19.74 -37.51
N VAL A 426 30.54 19.06 -36.97
CA VAL A 426 30.26 17.64 -37.26
C VAL A 426 28.80 17.52 -37.73
N SER A 427 28.59 17.69 -39.04
CA SER A 427 27.26 17.75 -39.66
C SER A 427 26.42 16.47 -39.58
N ASP A 428 27.03 15.36 -39.17
CA ASP A 428 26.46 14.01 -39.29
C ASP A 428 26.09 13.41 -37.91
N VAL A 429 26.10 14.20 -36.84
CA VAL A 429 25.96 13.71 -35.44
C VAL A 429 24.89 14.44 -34.60
N ASP A 430 24.44 15.64 -35.00
CA ASP A 430 23.47 16.42 -34.22
C ASP A 430 22.24 16.82 -35.07
N ASP A 431 21.29 15.89 -35.20
CA ASP A 431 20.03 16.10 -35.93
C ASP A 431 19.08 17.08 -35.22
N MET A 432 19.24 17.22 -33.89
CA MET A 432 18.34 17.99 -33.02
C MET A 432 18.76 19.46 -32.89
N LYS A 433 20.03 19.81 -33.13
CA LYS A 433 20.56 21.19 -33.12
C LYS A 433 20.18 21.96 -31.86
N VAL A 434 20.26 21.28 -30.73
CA VAL A 434 19.87 21.82 -29.43
C VAL A 434 20.97 22.75 -28.95
N PRO A 435 20.64 23.98 -28.49
CA PRO A 435 21.64 24.86 -27.91
C PRO A 435 22.07 24.39 -26.52
N GLU A 436 23.26 24.81 -26.08
CA GLU A 436 23.87 24.43 -24.79
C GLU A 436 22.91 24.64 -23.59
N CYS A 437 22.11 25.72 -23.60
CA CYS A 437 21.16 25.98 -22.53
C CYS A 437 20.06 24.92 -22.43
N GLY A 438 19.60 24.36 -23.56
CA GLY A 438 18.58 23.31 -23.60
C GLY A 438 19.09 21.99 -23.05
N GLU A 439 20.28 21.56 -23.47
CA GLU A 439 20.93 20.35 -22.96
C GLU A 439 21.26 20.46 -21.47
N SER A 440 21.82 21.61 -21.07
CA SER A 440 22.16 21.88 -19.67
C SER A 440 20.92 21.88 -18.78
N PHE A 441 19.79 22.40 -19.30
CA PHE A 441 18.52 22.40 -18.58
C PHE A 441 17.96 20.99 -18.40
N VAL A 442 17.94 20.17 -19.44
CA VAL A 442 17.49 18.76 -19.33
C VAL A 442 18.41 17.96 -18.40
N THR A 443 19.72 18.22 -18.43
CA THR A 443 20.69 17.61 -17.50
C THR A 443 20.41 18.01 -16.04
N LEU A 444 20.09 19.28 -15.79
CA LEU A 444 19.67 19.74 -14.47
C LEU A 444 18.39 19.05 -14.01
N ALA A 445 17.40 18.92 -14.90
CA ALA A 445 16.15 18.21 -14.60
C ALA A 445 16.39 16.72 -14.28
N HIS A 446 17.25 16.02 -15.03
CA HIS A 446 17.67 14.66 -14.71
C HIS A 446 18.35 14.58 -13.33
N THR A 447 19.23 15.53 -13.03
CA THR A 447 19.91 15.59 -11.73
C THR A 447 18.91 15.72 -10.59
N ILE A 448 17.86 16.54 -10.75
CA ILE A 448 16.77 16.64 -9.77
C ILE A 448 16.02 15.30 -9.65
N THR A 449 15.69 14.65 -10.76
CA THR A 449 15.07 13.30 -10.75
C THR A 449 15.88 12.28 -9.95
N ASP A 450 17.19 12.22 -10.16
CA ASP A 450 18.05 11.27 -9.46
C ASP A 450 18.10 11.52 -7.95
N ARG A 451 17.82 12.74 -7.49
CA ARG A 451 17.83 13.10 -6.06
C ARG A 451 16.58 12.63 -5.33
N TYR A 452 15.41 12.68 -5.98
CA TYR A 452 14.16 12.26 -5.33
C TYR A 452 13.73 10.82 -5.66
N LYS A 453 14.26 10.23 -6.74
CA LYS A 453 14.05 8.82 -7.10
C LYS A 453 14.31 7.82 -5.96
N PRO A 454 15.40 7.92 -5.17
CA PRO A 454 15.70 6.98 -4.09
C PRO A 454 14.90 7.22 -2.80
N LEU A 455 14.07 8.28 -2.73
CA LEU A 455 13.33 8.59 -1.50
C LEU A 455 12.42 7.41 -1.07
N PRO A 456 12.26 7.18 0.23
CA PRO A 456 11.52 6.02 0.74
C PRO A 456 10.01 6.11 0.48
N TYR A 457 9.43 7.31 0.48
CA TYR A 457 7.98 7.49 0.44
C TYR A 457 7.50 8.16 -0.85
N PRO A 458 6.45 7.64 -1.52
CA PRO A 458 5.91 8.22 -2.75
C PRO A 458 5.49 9.70 -2.63
N HIS A 459 4.82 10.09 -1.54
CA HIS A 459 4.40 11.48 -1.33
C HIS A 459 5.57 12.47 -1.32
N HIS A 460 6.74 12.08 -0.79
CA HIS A 460 7.94 12.91 -0.85
C HIS A 460 8.49 13.03 -2.28
N LYS A 461 8.39 11.97 -3.09
CA LYS A 461 8.75 12.03 -4.52
C LYS A 461 7.84 12.97 -5.28
N LEU A 462 6.53 12.93 -5.03
CA LEU A 462 5.55 13.83 -5.64
C LEU A 462 5.84 15.30 -5.31
N ARG A 463 6.15 15.61 -4.05
CA ARG A 463 6.52 16.98 -3.65
C ARG A 463 7.81 17.49 -4.32
N PHE A 464 8.76 16.60 -4.62
CA PHE A 464 9.95 16.97 -5.40
C PHE A 464 9.66 17.09 -6.89
N LEU A 465 8.77 16.25 -7.42
CA LEU A 465 8.28 16.37 -8.79
C LEU A 465 7.61 17.73 -9.01
N ASP A 466 6.89 18.27 -8.03
CA ASP A 466 6.35 19.64 -8.10
C ASP A 466 7.44 20.69 -8.32
N VAL A 467 8.59 20.58 -7.62
CA VAL A 467 9.75 21.47 -7.84
C VAL A 467 10.29 21.35 -9.25
N GLN A 468 10.36 20.12 -9.79
CA GLN A 468 10.81 19.87 -11.15
C GLN A 468 9.84 20.47 -12.18
N LEU A 469 8.53 20.30 -12.00
CA LEU A 469 7.51 20.86 -12.89
C LEU A 469 7.48 22.40 -12.86
N GLU A 470 7.62 23.00 -11.67
CA GLU A 470 7.78 24.44 -11.51
C GLU A 470 9.03 24.96 -12.25
N LEU A 471 10.13 24.23 -12.19
CA LEU A 471 11.37 24.59 -12.89
C LEU A 471 11.21 24.55 -14.41
N PHE A 472 10.51 23.54 -14.94
CA PHE A 472 10.15 23.48 -16.36
C PHE A 472 9.30 24.69 -16.79
N ASP A 473 8.31 25.08 -15.99
CA ASP A 473 7.47 26.23 -16.32
C ASP A 473 8.23 27.57 -16.22
N ASP A 474 9.08 27.75 -15.21
CA ASP A 474 9.94 28.94 -15.08
C ASP A 474 10.88 29.07 -16.29
N PHE A 475 11.53 27.97 -16.69
CA PHE A 475 12.39 27.96 -17.87
C PHE A 475 11.61 28.28 -19.14
N ARG A 476 10.43 27.69 -19.32
CA ARG A 476 9.52 27.99 -20.44
C ARG A 476 9.15 29.47 -20.51
N ILE A 477 8.81 30.08 -19.38
CA ILE A 477 8.46 31.51 -19.30
C ILE A 477 9.64 32.38 -19.71
N ARG A 478 10.86 32.05 -19.26
CA ARG A 478 12.09 32.76 -19.65
C ARG A 478 12.38 32.61 -21.14
N LEU A 479 12.27 31.40 -21.69
CA LEU A 479 12.40 31.18 -23.14
C LEU A 479 11.38 32.03 -23.91
N LEU A 480 10.13 32.10 -23.45
CA LEU A 480 9.09 32.91 -24.07
C LEU A 480 9.40 34.41 -24.01
N GLN A 481 10.01 34.90 -22.94
CA GLN A 481 10.45 36.28 -22.83
C GLN A 481 11.53 36.60 -23.86
N VAL A 482 12.59 35.78 -23.93
CA VAL A 482 13.68 35.95 -24.90
C VAL A 482 13.15 35.84 -26.34
N MET A 483 12.26 34.89 -26.60
CA MET A 483 11.63 34.73 -27.91
C MET A 483 10.85 35.97 -28.35
N LYS A 484 10.14 36.64 -27.43
CA LYS A 484 9.39 37.87 -27.74
C LYS A 484 10.31 39.02 -28.13
N GLU A 485 11.51 39.11 -27.57
CA GLU A 485 12.52 40.11 -27.95
C GLU A 485 13.01 39.89 -29.40
N GLU A 486 13.15 38.63 -29.80
CA GLU A 486 13.61 38.22 -31.14
C GLU A 486 12.48 38.12 -32.18
N ALA A 487 11.23 38.40 -31.81
CA ALA A 487 10.05 38.17 -32.67
C ALA A 487 10.05 38.97 -33.99
N HIS A 488 10.87 40.03 -34.08
CA HIS A 488 11.05 40.83 -35.29
C HIS A 488 11.83 40.10 -36.39
N ASN A 489 12.59 39.06 -36.04
CA ASN A 489 13.34 38.23 -36.97
C ASN A 489 13.14 36.72 -36.66
N PRO A 490 12.01 36.11 -37.06
CA PRO A 490 11.71 34.71 -36.80
C PRO A 490 12.70 33.70 -37.43
N LEU A 491 13.51 34.13 -38.40
CA LEU A 491 14.60 33.33 -38.98
C LEU A 491 15.98 33.65 -38.36
N GLY A 492 16.02 34.42 -37.27
CA GLY A 492 17.25 34.67 -36.53
C GLY A 492 17.77 33.41 -35.82
N GLU A 493 19.08 33.31 -35.66
CA GLU A 493 19.75 32.18 -35.00
C GLU A 493 19.16 31.89 -33.62
N ARG A 494 18.92 32.94 -32.83
CA ARG A 494 18.40 32.81 -31.46
C ARG A 494 16.93 32.39 -31.40
N PHE A 495 16.09 32.87 -32.32
CA PHE A 495 14.69 32.44 -32.41
C PHE A 495 14.61 30.94 -32.76
N CYS A 496 15.43 30.51 -33.71
CA CYS A 496 15.51 29.10 -34.10
C CYS A 496 16.10 28.22 -32.99
N ALA A 497 17.13 28.69 -32.28
CA ALA A 497 17.69 27.99 -31.13
C ALA A 497 16.63 27.76 -30.03
N ILE A 498 15.80 28.77 -29.73
CA ILE A 498 14.69 28.62 -28.78
C ILE A 498 13.67 27.59 -29.29
N LEU A 499 13.34 27.61 -30.58
CA LEU A 499 12.41 26.63 -31.17
C LEU A 499 12.95 25.20 -31.04
N ASN A 500 14.23 24.99 -31.32
CA ASN A 500 14.88 23.69 -31.17
C ASN A 500 14.87 23.23 -29.70
N THR A 501 15.17 24.13 -28.74
CA THR A 501 15.07 23.80 -27.30
C THR A 501 13.66 23.41 -26.88
N VAL A 502 12.65 24.17 -27.31
CA VAL A 502 11.24 23.90 -26.99
C VAL A 502 10.80 22.55 -27.56
N HIS A 503 11.21 22.24 -28.80
CA HIS A 503 10.94 20.95 -29.41
C HIS A 503 11.65 19.82 -28.67
N TYR A 504 12.95 19.97 -28.38
CA TYR A 504 13.74 18.98 -27.66
C TYR A 504 13.15 18.65 -26.28
N ILE A 505 12.79 19.66 -25.50
CA ILE A 505 12.16 19.45 -24.19
C ILE A 505 10.81 18.73 -24.34
N ALA A 506 10.01 19.05 -25.36
CA ALA A 506 8.75 18.35 -25.59
C ALA A 506 8.96 16.87 -25.94
N GLU A 507 9.98 16.52 -26.73
CA GLU A 507 10.33 15.11 -27.00
C GLU A 507 10.80 14.41 -25.73
N VAL A 508 11.71 15.03 -24.97
CA VAL A 508 12.21 14.47 -23.69
C VAL A 508 11.06 14.22 -22.70
N LEU A 509 10.12 15.16 -22.55
CA LEU A 509 8.97 14.99 -21.66
C LEU A 509 8.00 13.91 -22.15
N THR A 510 7.90 13.72 -23.47
CA THR A 510 7.12 12.62 -24.06
C THR A 510 7.77 11.29 -23.71
N GLU A 511 9.09 11.14 -23.91
CA GLU A 511 9.84 9.94 -23.53
C GLU A 511 9.77 9.66 -22.03
N TRP A 512 9.89 10.70 -21.19
CA TRP A 512 9.82 10.54 -19.74
C TRP A 512 8.44 10.10 -19.26
N SER A 513 7.38 10.46 -19.98
CA SER A 513 6.02 10.04 -19.65
C SER A 513 5.85 8.51 -19.73
N ASP A 514 6.67 7.84 -20.54
CA ASP A 514 6.65 6.38 -20.71
C ASP A 514 7.58 5.62 -19.75
N LEU A 515 8.41 6.32 -18.96
CA LEU A 515 9.31 5.67 -18.01
C LEU A 515 8.54 5.14 -16.79
N LEU A 516 8.81 3.88 -16.42
CA LEU A 516 8.17 3.19 -15.28
C LEU A 516 8.14 4.03 -13.99
N PHE A 517 9.21 4.75 -13.70
CA PHE A 517 9.30 5.59 -12.52
C PHE A 517 8.21 6.69 -12.50
N PHE A 518 7.99 7.36 -13.62
CA PHE A 518 7.00 8.44 -13.72
C PHE A 518 5.57 7.90 -13.82
N LEU A 519 5.38 6.73 -14.44
CA LEU A 519 4.11 6.01 -14.40
C LEU A 519 3.71 5.62 -12.97
N GLN A 520 4.67 5.16 -12.15
CA GLN A 520 4.43 4.88 -10.73
C GLN A 520 4.07 6.15 -9.95
N LEU A 521 4.72 7.28 -10.22
CA LEU A 521 4.36 8.55 -9.60
C LEU A 521 2.96 9.00 -10.00
N GLN A 522 2.57 8.81 -11.27
CA GLN A 522 1.22 9.13 -11.71
C GLN A 522 0.18 8.29 -10.97
N TYR A 523 0.41 6.99 -10.83
CA TYR A 523 -0.45 6.12 -10.05
C TYR A 523 -0.61 6.64 -8.62
N HIS A 524 0.49 6.93 -7.92
CA HIS A 524 0.44 7.46 -6.56
C HIS A 524 -0.26 8.82 -6.45
N LYS A 525 -0.06 9.72 -7.43
CA LYS A 525 -0.72 11.02 -7.49
C LYS A 525 -2.24 10.87 -7.63
N THR A 526 -2.69 9.93 -8.45
CA THR A 526 -4.11 9.63 -8.65
C THR A 526 -4.73 9.01 -7.39
N GLU A 527 -4.02 8.09 -6.73
CA GLU A 527 -4.48 7.49 -5.47
C GLU A 527 -4.59 8.53 -4.35
N GLU A 528 -3.60 9.44 -4.20
CA GLU A 528 -3.70 10.54 -3.24
C GLU A 528 -4.92 11.42 -3.51
N LYS A 529 -5.22 11.75 -4.77
CA LYS A 529 -6.42 12.54 -5.12
C LYS A 529 -7.72 11.84 -4.74
N LYS A 530 -7.83 10.52 -4.99
CA LYS A 530 -9.01 9.71 -4.61
C LYS A 530 -9.22 9.69 -3.10
N LEU A 531 -8.14 9.55 -2.33
CA LEU A 531 -8.18 9.59 -0.86
C LEU A 531 -8.69 10.95 -0.35
N HIS A 532 -8.22 12.06 -0.93
CA HIS A 532 -8.66 13.39 -0.54
C HIS A 532 -10.11 13.68 -0.96
N SER A 533 -10.56 13.25 -2.15
CA SER A 533 -11.95 13.44 -2.58
C SER A 533 -12.95 12.67 -1.71
N ASN A 534 -12.59 11.46 -1.28
CA ASN A 534 -13.41 10.66 -0.37
C ASN A 534 -13.52 11.29 1.02
N HIS A 535 -12.51 12.05 1.46
CA HIS A 535 -12.54 12.73 2.75
C HIS A 535 -13.43 13.97 2.73
N ASP A 536 -13.42 14.76 1.65
CA ASP A 536 -14.29 15.93 1.49
C ASP A 536 -15.78 15.55 1.38
N ASP A 537 -16.12 14.44 0.72
CA ASP A 537 -17.50 13.96 0.63
C ASP A 537 -18.05 13.49 2.00
N SER A 538 -17.19 12.96 2.87
CA SER A 538 -17.59 12.53 4.22
C SER A 538 -17.90 13.69 5.17
N ILE A 539 -17.28 14.87 4.95
CA ILE A 539 -17.49 16.07 5.77
C ILE A 539 -18.79 16.80 5.37
N ALA A 540 -19.20 16.71 4.09
CA ALA A 540 -20.40 17.36 3.57
C ALA A 540 -21.74 16.76 4.08
N THR A 541 -21.72 15.56 4.67
CA THR A 541 -22.94 14.88 5.15
C THR A 541 -23.33 15.10 6.62
N SER A 542 -22.68 16.00 7.36
CA SER A 542 -23.07 16.30 8.75
C SER A 542 -23.94 17.57 8.88
N THR A 543 -25.24 17.38 9.14
CA THR A 543 -26.21 18.45 9.40
C THR A 543 -25.97 19.17 10.74
N PRO A 544 -26.19 20.50 10.84
CA PRO A 544 -25.97 21.25 12.08
C PRO A 544 -27.18 21.18 13.04
N VAL A 545 -26.92 20.86 14.32
CA VAL A 545 -27.90 20.95 15.43
C VAL A 545 -27.76 22.33 16.12
N PRO A 546 -28.85 23.02 16.48
CA PRO A 546 -28.79 24.38 17.01
C PRO A 546 -28.38 24.44 18.49
N SER A 547 -27.70 25.53 18.82
CA SER A 547 -27.06 25.89 20.09
C SER A 547 -28.03 26.48 21.13
N ILE A 548 -27.80 26.13 22.41
CA ILE A 548 -28.36 26.83 23.59
C ILE A 548 -27.21 27.32 24.49
N SER A 549 -27.43 28.49 25.07
CA SER A 549 -26.54 29.49 25.65
C SER A 549 -26.07 29.30 27.11
N SER A 550 -24.77 29.54 27.35
CA SER A 550 -24.10 30.35 28.42
C SER A 550 -24.21 29.94 29.93
N PRO A 551 -23.36 30.48 30.85
CA PRO A 551 -21.91 30.80 30.83
C PRO A 551 -21.16 30.32 32.11
N THR A 552 -19.81 30.40 32.15
CA THR A 552 -18.93 30.95 33.24
C THR A 552 -17.46 30.48 33.08
N MET A 553 -16.51 31.44 33.11
CA MET A 553 -15.02 31.34 33.02
C MET A 553 -14.36 30.88 34.35
N PRO A 554 -13.02 30.61 34.49
CA PRO A 554 -11.89 31.00 33.62
C PRO A 554 -10.76 29.97 33.36
N ARG A 555 -10.04 30.21 32.26
CA ARG A 555 -8.59 29.96 31.96
C ARG A 555 -7.94 28.64 32.43
N LEU A 556 -7.58 27.82 31.44
CA LEU A 556 -6.30 27.10 31.38
C LEU A 556 -5.80 27.08 29.93
N ARG A 557 -4.56 27.53 29.71
CA ARG A 557 -3.83 27.29 28.46
C ARG A 557 -3.61 25.78 28.35
N SER A 558 -4.20 25.15 27.35
CA SER A 558 -3.81 23.82 26.90
C SER A 558 -3.48 23.90 25.42
N SER A 559 -2.20 23.69 25.14
CA SER A 559 -1.64 23.32 23.84
C SER A 559 -2.47 22.18 23.26
N ILE A 560 -3.13 22.39 22.13
CA ILE A 560 -3.76 21.30 21.38
C ILE A 560 -2.64 20.60 20.64
N SER A 561 -2.24 19.44 21.16
CA SER A 561 -1.48 18.43 20.43
C SER A 561 -2.44 17.80 19.44
N ILE A 562 -2.26 18.06 18.15
CA ILE A 562 -2.87 17.25 17.10
C ILE A 562 -2.06 15.95 17.04
N THR A 563 -2.46 14.99 17.85
CA THR A 563 -2.04 13.59 17.72
C THR A 563 -3.30 12.77 17.59
N GLU A 564 -3.75 12.54 16.35
CA GLU A 564 -4.66 11.43 16.08
C GLU A 564 -4.42 10.84 14.69
N SER A 565 -3.94 9.60 14.72
CA SER A 565 -4.17 8.53 13.75
C SER A 565 -3.74 8.73 12.29
N LEU A 566 -2.43 8.69 12.07
CA LEU A 566 -1.86 8.06 10.86
C LEU A 566 -1.08 6.82 11.29
N ARG A 567 -1.79 5.70 11.48
CA ARG A 567 -1.16 4.38 11.34
C ARG A 567 -1.03 4.13 9.84
N LEU A 568 0.11 4.52 9.28
CA LEU A 568 0.52 4.02 7.97
C LEU A 568 0.93 2.56 8.19
N ASP A 569 0.21 1.66 7.53
CA ASP A 569 0.48 0.23 7.55
C ASP A 569 1.86 -0.10 6.96
N SER A 570 2.39 -1.22 7.44
CA SER A 570 3.68 -1.85 7.13
C SER A 570 3.95 -1.97 5.62
N PRO A 571 5.21 -1.94 5.14
CA PRO A 571 5.58 -1.93 3.73
C PRO A 571 5.43 -3.29 3.01
N ASN A 572 4.56 -4.18 3.51
CA ASN A 572 4.46 -5.57 3.07
C ASN A 572 3.02 -6.03 2.76
N ALA A 573 2.18 -5.13 2.22
CA ALA A 573 0.91 -5.56 1.62
C ALA A 573 1.20 -6.21 0.25
N SER A 574 0.96 -7.51 0.17
CA SER A 574 0.92 -8.23 -1.10
C SER A 574 -0.12 -7.57 -2.00
N MET A 575 0.25 -7.18 -3.22
CA MET A 575 -0.65 -6.64 -4.23
C MET A 575 -1.73 -7.67 -4.57
N GLU A 576 -2.93 -7.52 -4.01
CA GLU A 576 -4.14 -7.97 -4.69
C GLU A 576 -4.46 -6.90 -5.74
N ILE A 577 -4.18 -7.23 -7.00
CA ILE A 577 -4.52 -6.40 -8.15
C ILE A 577 -6.02 -6.61 -8.40
N ASP A 578 -6.84 -5.63 -8.06
CA ASP A 578 -8.19 -5.53 -8.63
C ASP A 578 -8.08 -5.38 -10.17
N ASP A 579 -9.03 -5.98 -10.87
CA ASP A 579 -9.12 -6.22 -12.32
C ASP A 579 -8.23 -5.29 -13.20
N PRO A 580 -7.22 -5.81 -13.91
CA PRO A 580 -6.23 -4.99 -14.63
C PRO A 580 -6.83 -4.07 -15.71
N ASP A 581 -8.04 -4.35 -16.19
CA ASP A 581 -8.71 -3.54 -17.22
C ASP A 581 -9.31 -2.22 -16.68
N ASP A 582 -9.63 -2.11 -15.39
CA ASP A 582 -10.18 -0.86 -14.79
C ASP A 582 -9.07 0.15 -14.43
N VAL A 583 -7.84 -0.31 -14.24
CA VAL A 583 -6.68 0.56 -13.93
C VAL A 583 -6.20 1.29 -15.18
N ILE A 584 -6.21 0.63 -16.34
CA ILE A 584 -5.70 1.17 -17.60
C ILE A 584 -6.54 2.36 -18.09
N GLY A 585 -7.85 2.38 -17.84
CA GLY A 585 -8.73 3.50 -18.22
C GLY A 585 -8.61 4.75 -17.34
N SER A 586 -7.93 4.66 -16.19
CA SER A 586 -7.77 5.80 -15.24
C SER A 586 -6.39 6.45 -15.26
N ILE A 587 -5.44 5.87 -16.02
CA ILE A 587 -4.06 6.36 -16.21
C ILE A 587 -3.88 6.81 -17.66
N GLU A 588 -4.81 7.62 -18.18
CA GLU A 588 -4.65 8.20 -19.53
C GLU A 588 -3.78 9.46 -19.53
N GLU A 589 -3.56 10.09 -18.38
CA GLU A 589 -2.74 11.32 -18.29
C GLU A 589 -1.41 11.06 -17.57
N SER A 590 -0.30 11.59 -18.11
CA SER A 590 1.04 11.58 -17.51
C SER A 590 1.20 12.70 -16.49
N VAL A 591 2.14 12.54 -15.54
CA VAL A 591 2.53 13.63 -14.63
C VAL A 591 3.06 14.88 -15.35
N PHE A 592 3.51 14.74 -16.60
CA PHE A 592 4.07 15.81 -17.42
C PHE A 592 3.09 16.43 -18.42
N ASP A 593 1.86 15.94 -18.54
CA ASP A 593 0.96 16.33 -19.64
C ASP A 593 0.67 17.84 -19.69
N ASP A 594 0.42 18.46 -18.54
CA ASP A 594 0.11 19.89 -18.49
C ASP A 594 1.29 20.72 -19.00
N ILE A 595 2.51 20.40 -18.56
CA ILE A 595 3.71 21.14 -18.96
C ILE A 595 4.10 20.82 -20.41
N LEU A 596 3.93 19.57 -20.85
CA LEU A 596 4.14 19.14 -22.23
C LEU A 596 3.20 19.89 -23.19
N LYS A 597 1.90 20.00 -22.85
CA LYS A 597 0.92 20.80 -23.62
C LYS A 597 1.36 22.27 -23.75
N LEU A 598 1.94 22.85 -22.70
CA LEU A 598 2.44 24.23 -22.73
C LEU A 598 3.66 24.41 -23.66
N PHE A 599 4.62 23.49 -23.64
CA PHE A 599 5.75 23.51 -24.58
C PHE A 599 5.31 23.24 -26.02
N GLN A 600 4.42 22.28 -26.25
CA GLN A 600 3.86 22.00 -27.59
C GLN A 600 3.13 23.22 -28.16
N ARG A 601 2.30 23.88 -27.35
CA ARG A 601 1.63 25.12 -27.76
C ARG A 601 2.62 26.22 -28.13
N MET A 602 3.68 26.40 -27.32
CA MET A 602 4.73 27.38 -27.63
C MET A 602 5.44 27.04 -28.95
N LYS A 603 5.74 25.76 -29.19
CA LYS A 603 6.31 25.27 -30.45
C LYS A 603 5.42 25.64 -31.64
N ASP A 604 4.13 25.34 -31.56
CA ASP A 604 3.18 25.57 -32.65
C ASP A 604 2.98 27.07 -32.94
N GLU A 605 2.92 27.90 -31.90
CA GLU A 605 2.84 29.36 -32.04
C GLU A 605 4.11 29.92 -32.70
N MET A 606 5.30 29.41 -32.34
CA MET A 606 6.58 29.80 -32.96
C MET A 606 6.66 29.37 -34.43
N LEU A 607 6.26 28.14 -34.74
CA LEU A 607 6.21 27.62 -36.11
C LEU A 607 5.23 28.41 -36.98
N ALA A 608 4.05 28.77 -36.44
CA ALA A 608 3.08 29.59 -37.15
C ALA A 608 3.66 30.97 -37.50
N ASN A 609 4.37 31.62 -36.56
CA ASN A 609 5.03 32.90 -36.79
C ASN A 609 6.12 32.80 -37.88
N LEU A 610 6.92 31.72 -37.85
CA LEU A 610 7.94 31.46 -38.85
C LEU A 610 7.34 31.26 -40.24
N ILE A 611 6.27 30.44 -40.34
CA ILE A 611 5.57 30.16 -41.60
C ILE A 611 4.94 31.43 -42.16
N ASP A 612 4.30 32.26 -41.32
CA ASP A 612 3.71 33.52 -41.76
C ASP A 612 4.77 34.52 -42.24
N TYR A 613 5.91 34.60 -41.55
CA TYR A 613 7.04 35.43 -41.95
C TYR A 613 7.56 35.04 -43.35
N ILE A 614 7.89 33.76 -43.55
CA ILE A 614 8.37 33.25 -44.84
C ILE A 614 7.30 33.44 -45.93
N SER A 615 6.05 33.10 -45.62
CA SER A 615 4.93 33.23 -46.56
C SER A 615 4.71 34.68 -46.98
N THR A 616 4.81 35.63 -46.05
CA THR A 616 4.65 37.06 -46.31
C THR A 616 5.79 37.60 -47.18
N ASP A 617 7.03 37.19 -46.92
CA ASP A 617 8.19 37.56 -47.73
C ASP A 617 8.02 37.06 -49.19
N VAL A 618 7.72 35.76 -49.36
CA VAL A 618 7.46 35.14 -50.67
C VAL A 618 6.27 35.81 -51.38
N LYS A 619 5.15 36.05 -50.66
CA LYS A 619 3.98 36.76 -51.22
C LYS A 619 4.36 38.16 -51.69
N SER A 620 5.19 38.89 -50.96
CA SER A 620 5.64 40.23 -51.33
C SER A 620 6.43 40.21 -52.65
N ARG A 621 7.32 39.23 -52.82
CA ARG A 621 8.17 39.05 -54.03
C ARG A 621 7.41 38.48 -55.22
N SER A 622 6.28 37.80 -55.00
CA SER A 622 5.42 37.28 -56.07
C SER A 622 4.57 38.34 -56.80
N LYS A 623 4.51 39.59 -56.31
CA LYS A 623 3.65 40.65 -56.89
C LYS A 623 3.87 40.90 -58.40
N PRO A 624 5.10 40.89 -58.96
CA PRO A 624 5.32 41.04 -60.40
C PRO A 624 4.75 39.86 -61.19
N TYR A 625 5.01 38.63 -60.77
CA TYR A 625 4.49 37.40 -61.39
C TYR A 625 2.97 37.35 -61.47
N ARG A 626 2.27 37.83 -60.44
CA ARG A 626 0.79 37.90 -60.43
C ARG A 626 0.21 38.79 -61.55
N LYS A 627 1.02 39.67 -62.13
CA LYS A 627 0.63 40.59 -63.21
C LYS A 627 0.97 40.05 -64.60
N ASP A 628 1.55 38.86 -64.69
CA ASP A 628 1.88 38.23 -65.97
C ASP A 628 0.63 37.90 -66.77
N ARG A 629 0.72 38.12 -68.08
CA ARG A 629 -0.38 37.86 -69.02
C ARG A 629 -0.29 36.44 -69.58
N TRP A 630 -0.76 35.48 -68.80
CA TRP A 630 -0.77 34.05 -69.15
C TRP A 630 -1.48 33.73 -70.48
N SER A 631 -2.47 34.54 -70.85
CA SER A 631 -3.22 34.38 -72.10
C SER A 631 -2.44 34.76 -73.37
N VAL A 632 -1.25 35.36 -73.25
CA VAL A 632 -0.42 35.85 -74.37
C VAL A 632 0.88 35.05 -74.51
N ILE A 633 1.00 33.92 -73.79
CA ILE A 633 2.22 33.09 -73.84
C ILE A 633 2.25 32.30 -75.16
N PRO A 634 3.35 32.37 -75.95
CA PRO A 634 3.50 31.61 -77.19
C PRO A 634 3.40 30.09 -76.98
N PRO A 635 2.92 29.32 -77.97
CA PRO A 635 2.88 27.87 -77.90
C PRO A 635 4.30 27.27 -77.81
N SER A 636 4.43 26.15 -77.08
CA SER A 636 5.70 25.53 -76.65
C SER A 636 6.75 25.21 -77.73
N LYS A 637 6.41 25.33 -79.01
CA LYS A 637 7.32 25.11 -80.15
C LYS A 637 8.28 26.27 -80.43
N GLU A 638 8.06 27.44 -79.82
CA GLU A 638 8.90 28.64 -80.03
C GLU A 638 9.97 28.87 -78.95
N PHE A 639 10.04 28.02 -77.92
CA PHE A 639 11.05 28.14 -76.87
C PHE A 639 12.24 27.21 -77.12
N SER A 640 13.44 27.78 -77.24
CA SER A 640 14.70 27.03 -77.38
C SER A 640 15.11 26.25 -76.12
N SER A 641 14.60 26.65 -74.95
CA SER A 641 14.75 25.96 -73.67
C SER A 641 13.60 26.33 -72.72
N LEU A 642 13.16 25.38 -71.89
CA LEU A 642 12.18 25.63 -70.83
C LEU A 642 12.89 26.27 -69.63
N GLY A 643 12.38 27.40 -69.15
CA GLY A 643 12.94 28.14 -68.02
C GLY A 643 11.85 28.83 -67.20
N LEU A 644 12.22 29.30 -66.00
CA LEU A 644 11.32 30.07 -65.14
C LEU A 644 11.02 31.43 -65.77
N SER A 645 9.77 31.93 -65.62
CA SER A 645 9.43 33.31 -65.99
C SER A 645 10.30 34.30 -65.21
N ASN A 646 10.84 35.33 -65.88
CA ASN A 646 11.69 36.33 -65.24
C ASN A 646 11.00 37.02 -64.04
N SER A 647 9.70 37.23 -64.13
CA SER A 647 8.83 37.77 -63.08
C SER A 647 8.65 36.83 -61.86
N ALA A 648 8.86 35.53 -62.03
CA ALA A 648 8.77 34.50 -60.98
C ALA A 648 10.09 34.22 -60.28
N CYS A 649 11.22 34.56 -60.93
CA CYS A 649 12.57 34.21 -60.46
C CYS A 649 12.83 34.69 -59.03
N GLU A 650 12.53 35.96 -58.73
CA GLU A 650 12.70 36.56 -57.40
C GLU A 650 11.92 35.81 -56.30
N MET A 651 10.71 35.34 -56.60
CA MET A 651 9.89 34.58 -55.65
C MET A 651 10.50 33.21 -55.33
N PHE A 652 11.04 32.52 -56.34
CA PHE A 652 11.65 31.20 -56.15
C PHE A 652 13.05 31.30 -55.53
N LEU A 653 13.80 32.37 -55.81
CA LEU A 653 15.09 32.64 -55.16
C LEU A 653 14.91 32.88 -53.66
N ILE A 654 13.99 33.76 -53.25
CA ILE A 654 13.74 34.01 -51.83
C ILE A 654 13.19 32.77 -51.12
N LEU A 655 12.32 31.99 -51.78
CA LEU A 655 11.80 30.74 -51.22
C LEU A 655 12.93 29.73 -51.00
N LYS A 656 13.83 29.57 -51.97
CA LYS A 656 15.00 28.68 -51.85
C LYS A 656 15.90 29.11 -50.69
N GLU A 657 16.17 30.41 -50.58
CA GLU A 657 17.00 30.98 -49.50
C GLU A 657 16.36 30.72 -48.13
N ARG A 658 15.07 31.05 -47.94
CA ARG A 658 14.39 30.82 -46.65
C ARG A 658 14.31 29.34 -46.29
N LEU A 659 14.06 28.45 -47.24
CA LEU A 659 14.05 27.01 -46.98
C LEU A 659 15.45 26.48 -46.67
N HIS A 660 16.50 27.08 -47.23
CA HIS A 660 17.88 26.77 -46.87
C HIS A 660 18.20 27.22 -45.43
N ASP A 661 17.79 28.43 -45.05
CA ASP A 661 17.94 28.93 -43.68
C ASP A 661 17.23 28.03 -42.66
N VAL A 662 15.98 27.64 -42.96
CA VAL A 662 15.22 26.67 -42.14
C VAL A 662 15.97 25.36 -42.00
N LYS A 663 16.48 24.80 -43.10
CA LYS A 663 17.24 23.54 -43.07
C LYS A 663 18.54 23.68 -42.27
N LEU A 664 19.16 24.85 -42.25
CA LEU A 664 20.41 25.08 -41.53
C LEU A 664 20.16 25.30 -40.03
N LEU A 665 19.12 26.04 -39.66
CA LEU A 665 18.89 26.48 -38.28
C LEU A 665 17.95 25.59 -37.47
N LEU A 666 16.99 24.90 -38.10
CA LEU A 666 16.02 24.07 -37.39
C LEU A 666 16.36 22.58 -37.42
N THR A 667 15.93 21.90 -36.36
CA THR A 667 15.89 20.43 -36.23
C THR A 667 15.17 19.79 -37.40
N ASN A 668 15.66 18.63 -37.86
CA ASN A 668 14.96 17.86 -38.89
C ASN A 668 13.90 16.94 -38.23
N PRO A 669 12.60 17.09 -38.51
CA PRO A 669 11.54 16.33 -37.83
C PRO A 669 11.49 14.83 -38.18
N TYR A 670 12.45 14.31 -38.96
CA TYR A 670 12.48 12.93 -39.43
C TYR A 670 13.90 12.36 -39.36
N GLU A 671 14.21 11.62 -38.30
CA GLU A 671 14.63 10.23 -38.41
C GLU A 671 13.91 9.42 -37.32
N PRO A 672 13.09 8.40 -37.66
CA PRO A 672 12.65 7.45 -36.65
C PRO A 672 13.89 6.75 -36.10
N VAL A 673 14.08 6.84 -34.79
CA VAL A 673 15.02 6.01 -34.03
C VAL A 673 14.81 4.55 -34.47
N GLN A 674 15.83 3.95 -35.09
CA GLN A 674 15.83 2.53 -35.47
C GLN A 674 16.04 1.62 -34.26
#